data_AF-A0AAN6M8X7-F1
#
_entry.id   AF-A0AAN6M8X7-F1
#
_cell.length_a   1.000
_cell.length_b   1.000
_cell.length_c   1.000
_cell.angle_alpha   90.00
_cell.angle_beta   90.00
_cell.angle_gamma   90.00
#
_symmetry.space_group_name_H-M   'P 1'
#
loop_
_entity.id
_entity.type
_entity.pdbx_description
1 polymer ?
#
loop_
_entity_poly.entity_id
_entity_poly.type
_entity_poly.pdbx_seq_one_letter_code
_entity_poly.pdbx_strand_id
1 'polypeptide(L)'
;MSPPIQNGVDATVSNDISNATNDSEKRPIYIAGCSGGVYDRKRAIHDMAKNEPHVDVITGDWMSECNMTLRGSDKRDKLAKKQLSAVGAAYEPYFLEEVDPAIPWLAKNKTKICVNAGASDVEGLANEVKKLVAKHGVELKVAYVNGDDCTDAVLELYRRGENFPNLPAGKNIQDWPFEPICAQCYLGATGIATCFAAGADIVVCGRVADASPTVGAAMWWHGWTREDNIQEVASALMVGHVIECSTYATGGYYSGFKDLGVKDTDMGYPIATIESNGEAVYTMEKDKHGLINVQTIASQLLYEIQGPYYYNSDVTAQIENVKLEQVGENAVRMSGIKGLPAPPTTKVGITAKGGYQAEFHFYLTGLDIEEKAKMIERQTLAAMGEYVKEFSCLKFQVAGSVPEDPQSQNEATVDMRIFAQTQNADLLSAGAMVDSDRGSFARFCIENLLQGYPGSTMAPDMRTAMGRPFFEYWVSLMPQEYVKEQAHLPDGTIVDIPSPTVTQKYEFNQPSYNTRDPVDLGSFGPTTRAPLGYVVLGRSGDKSSNANLGLFVRHEDEYEWLRTLLSVEKIRDLLGKDDKGRNIDRFELPNIYAVHFLLRDHLDRGFNATSGFDSLGKNLSIVGASMASTSPSDTTSPASTSRAALDHENLEKKRARDRKSQKAMRERTRWNMQCLTQQVEQLTQALETETRQKNDLYERWLALSEENEHLRVQKAALQLRLLGDGQSPPGASGLPSIAPYQAIPLNTSPTTLSDSILQAFIASKWESYTFQTAGRIESYPDTPDLSALFNAHPNRNVDETSSIVGDIIRSYKEIDTLPKQVAVHYIMSTLLKWEMLRTKSSYEVMPDWLRPVPIQLEKPHPSWVDRIPWPKLRAYLIDHPEVKFDDFAAAYSTSFNIKWDYDPNHVIITRTDDERAEISINPIYEEHLRQLKNWTVEGVFRRKFEEMTEIIDSYANYERTGFPGHMLNPAPLPRYSI
;
A
#
# COMPACT_ATOMS: atom_id res chain seq x y z
N MET A 1 59.71 -32.15 -2.97
CA MET A 1 59.62 -33.42 -3.71
C MET A 1 58.19 -33.92 -3.58
N SER A 2 57.41 -33.95 -4.66
CA SER A 2 56.16 -34.71 -4.74
C SER A 2 56.51 -36.21 -4.76
N PRO A 3 55.65 -37.13 -4.27
CA PRO A 3 54.52 -37.66 -5.07
C PRO A 3 53.32 -38.16 -4.21
N PRO A 4 52.35 -38.91 -4.76
CA PRO A 4 51.54 -38.66 -5.95
C PRO A 4 50.02 -38.62 -5.64
N ILE A 5 49.21 -38.18 -6.62
CA ILE A 5 47.75 -38.30 -6.62
C ILE A 5 47.34 -39.66 -7.19
N GLN A 6 46.33 -40.32 -6.60
CA GLN A 6 45.54 -41.33 -7.31
C GLN A 6 44.07 -41.30 -6.86
N ASN A 7 43.17 -41.35 -7.83
CA ASN A 7 41.72 -41.23 -7.63
C ASN A 7 41.10 -42.56 -7.19
N GLY A 8 40.03 -42.50 -6.39
CA GLY A 8 39.18 -43.65 -6.07
C GLY A 8 37.91 -43.18 -5.35
N VAL A 9 36.80 -43.11 -6.08
CA VAL A 9 35.47 -42.78 -5.53
C VAL A 9 34.83 -44.07 -5.05
N ASP A 10 34.46 -44.14 -3.78
CA ASP A 10 33.35 -44.99 -3.28
C ASP A 10 32.93 -44.52 -1.88
N ALA A 11 31.83 -43.77 -1.82
CA ALA A 11 31.27 -43.28 -0.56
C ALA A 11 30.26 -44.30 0.00
N THR A 12 30.74 -45.22 0.83
CA THR A 12 29.89 -46.05 1.70
C THR A 12 30.14 -45.68 3.16
N VAL A 13 29.41 -44.68 3.65
CA VAL A 13 29.44 -44.30 5.07
C VAL A 13 28.61 -45.31 5.85
N SER A 14 29.27 -46.09 6.69
CA SER A 14 28.67 -47.09 7.57
C SER A 14 27.92 -46.44 8.75
N ASN A 15 26.74 -46.98 9.06
CA ASN A 15 26.03 -46.66 10.31
C ASN A 15 26.86 -47.09 11.52
N ASP A 16 27.32 -46.12 12.32
CA ASP A 16 27.82 -46.38 13.68
C ASP A 16 27.57 -45.16 14.57
N ILE A 17 26.34 -45.05 15.09
CA ILE A 17 26.03 -44.21 16.27
C ILE A 17 25.23 -45.07 17.24
N SER A 18 25.92 -45.59 18.25
CA SER A 18 25.27 -46.08 19.46
C SER A 18 25.88 -45.39 20.68
N ASN A 19 25.00 -44.87 21.55
CA ASN A 19 25.31 -44.35 22.88
C ASN A 19 26.26 -43.13 22.97
N ALA A 20 25.77 -41.97 22.52
CA ALA A 20 26.06 -40.69 23.16
C ALA A 20 24.76 -40.16 23.78
N THR A 21 24.60 -40.34 25.10
CA THR A 21 23.52 -39.68 25.87
C THR A 21 24.06 -38.36 26.43
N ASN A 22 23.22 -37.32 26.43
CA ASN A 22 23.53 -35.92 26.74
C ASN A 22 24.44 -35.21 25.72
N ASP A 23 23.86 -34.81 24.59
CA ASP A 23 24.18 -33.49 24.02
C ASP A 23 23.16 -32.49 24.56
N SER A 24 23.59 -31.29 24.92
CA SER A 24 22.70 -30.28 25.51
C SER A 24 21.67 -29.79 24.50
N GLU A 25 20.37 -29.81 24.86
CA GLU A 25 19.31 -29.24 24.02
C GLU A 25 19.68 -27.83 23.56
N LYS A 26 19.62 -27.59 22.25
CA LYS A 26 19.84 -26.25 21.68
C LYS A 26 18.85 -25.27 22.31
N ARG A 27 19.31 -24.06 22.63
CA ARG A 27 18.42 -23.00 23.09
C ARG A 27 17.28 -22.77 22.06
N PRO A 28 16.11 -22.27 22.49
CA PRO A 28 15.06 -21.84 21.58
C PRO A 28 15.57 -20.82 20.54
N ILE A 29 14.97 -20.84 19.35
CA ILE A 29 15.17 -19.83 18.30
C ILE A 29 14.21 -18.65 18.51
N TYR A 30 14.67 -17.43 18.24
CA TYR A 30 13.86 -16.21 18.27
C TYR A 30 13.60 -15.74 16.83
N ILE A 31 12.34 -15.77 16.39
CA ILE A 31 11.91 -15.41 15.05
C ILE A 31 10.94 -14.22 15.10
N ALA A 32 11.23 -13.15 14.36
CA ALA A 32 10.40 -11.95 14.32
C ALA A 32 9.67 -11.80 12.98
N GLY A 33 8.35 -11.65 13.01
CA GLY A 33 7.53 -11.43 11.81
C GLY A 33 7.34 -9.94 11.53
N CYS A 34 8.11 -9.39 10.58
CA CYS A 34 8.26 -7.92 10.42
C CYS A 34 7.51 -7.31 9.24
N SER A 35 6.85 -8.09 8.39
CA SER A 35 6.01 -7.56 7.32
C SER A 35 4.97 -8.59 6.86
N GLY A 36 3.74 -8.12 6.62
CA GLY A 36 2.69 -8.81 5.89
C GLY A 36 2.34 -8.11 4.56
N GLY A 37 3.22 -7.25 4.05
CA GLY A 37 3.18 -6.75 2.68
C GLY A 37 3.58 -5.28 2.51
N VAL A 38 3.32 -4.74 1.32
CA VAL A 38 3.70 -3.35 0.94
C VAL A 38 3.02 -2.22 1.74
N TYR A 39 2.05 -2.57 2.60
CA TYR A 39 1.34 -1.63 3.47
C TYR A 39 2.00 -1.46 4.84
N ASP A 40 3.01 -2.28 5.15
CA ASP A 40 3.72 -2.24 6.42
C ASP A 40 4.66 -1.05 6.55
N ARG A 41 5.11 -0.83 7.79
CA ARG A 41 6.07 0.21 8.12
C ARG A 41 7.43 -0.07 7.48
N LYS A 42 7.80 0.72 6.48
CA LYS A 42 9.11 0.72 5.77
C LYS A 42 10.39 0.50 6.61
N ARG A 43 10.37 0.83 7.91
CA ARG A 43 11.51 0.65 8.83
C ARG A 43 11.45 -0.64 9.65
N ALA A 44 10.45 -1.50 9.51
CA ALA A 44 10.23 -2.66 10.39
C ALA A 44 11.45 -3.59 10.48
N ILE A 45 12.03 -3.98 9.34
CA ILE A 45 13.23 -4.83 9.28
C ILE A 45 14.44 -4.12 9.91
N HIS A 46 14.63 -2.82 9.63
CA HIS A 46 15.70 -2.01 10.23
C HIS A 46 15.56 -1.87 11.74
N ASP A 47 14.37 -1.50 12.21
CA ASP A 47 14.08 -1.24 13.63
C ASP A 47 14.23 -2.55 14.44
N MET A 48 13.70 -3.68 13.94
CA MET A 48 13.90 -4.99 14.55
C MET A 48 15.39 -5.40 14.58
N ALA A 49 16.09 -5.33 13.45
CA ALA A 49 17.50 -5.71 13.36
C ALA A 49 18.41 -4.84 14.26
N LYS A 50 18.03 -3.58 14.51
CA LYS A 50 18.77 -2.62 15.33
C LYS A 50 18.45 -2.74 16.82
N ASN A 51 17.15 -2.78 17.17
CA ASN A 51 16.66 -2.65 18.53
C ASN A 51 16.62 -3.99 19.27
N GLU A 52 16.42 -5.10 18.55
CA GLU A 52 16.28 -6.44 19.12
C GLU A 52 17.42 -7.38 18.67
N PRO A 53 18.68 -7.15 19.10
CA PRO A 53 19.86 -7.95 18.73
C PRO A 53 19.83 -9.39 19.28
N HIS A 54 18.73 -9.80 19.91
CA HIS A 54 18.50 -11.15 20.41
C HIS A 54 17.67 -12.01 19.43
N VAL A 55 17.12 -11.41 18.37
CA VAL A 55 16.39 -12.10 17.30
C VAL A 55 17.38 -12.79 16.36
N ASP A 56 17.17 -14.09 16.15
CA ASP A 56 18.00 -14.93 15.28
C ASP A 56 17.64 -14.74 13.80
N VAL A 57 16.33 -14.70 13.51
CA VAL A 57 15.80 -14.61 12.14
C VAL A 57 14.63 -13.62 12.07
N ILE A 58 14.66 -12.74 11.09
CA ILE A 58 13.53 -11.89 10.69
C ILE A 58 12.85 -12.52 9.48
N THR A 59 11.53 -12.65 9.53
CA THR A 59 10.69 -13.16 8.44
C THR A 59 9.69 -12.11 7.96
N GLY A 60 9.22 -12.23 6.72
CA GLY A 60 8.12 -11.41 6.21
C GLY A 60 7.49 -11.97 4.93
N ASP A 61 6.25 -11.55 4.69
CA ASP A 61 5.40 -11.94 3.56
C ASP A 61 5.06 -10.73 2.67
N TRP A 62 5.18 -10.91 1.36
CA TRP A 62 4.76 -9.98 0.30
C TRP A 62 3.98 -10.69 -0.82
N MET A 63 3.57 -11.95 -0.65
CA MET A 63 3.03 -12.80 -1.74
C MET A 63 1.58 -13.24 -1.55
N SER A 64 0.71 -12.26 -1.29
CA SER A 64 -0.74 -12.42 -1.38
C SER A 64 -1.21 -12.92 -2.74
N GLU A 65 -2.40 -13.52 -2.81
CA GLU A 65 -2.99 -13.98 -4.08
C GLU A 65 -3.20 -12.84 -5.09
N CYS A 66 -3.41 -11.61 -4.61
CA CYS A 66 -3.38 -10.40 -5.44
C CYS A 66 -2.00 -10.21 -6.10
N ASN A 67 -0.95 -10.18 -5.28
CA ASN A 67 0.42 -9.94 -5.76
C ASN A 67 0.89 -11.04 -6.72
N MET A 68 0.52 -12.30 -6.48
CA MET A 68 0.72 -13.41 -7.42
C MET A 68 0.16 -13.09 -8.82
N THR A 69 -1.12 -12.67 -8.90
CA THR A 69 -1.73 -12.36 -10.21
C THR A 69 -1.06 -11.19 -10.93
N LEU A 70 -0.71 -10.13 -10.19
CA LEU A 70 -0.09 -8.92 -10.74
C LEU A 70 1.32 -9.22 -11.25
N ARG A 71 2.20 -9.77 -10.40
CA ARG A 71 3.60 -10.06 -10.74
C ARG A 71 3.72 -11.19 -11.77
N GLY A 72 2.83 -12.18 -11.72
CA GLY A 72 2.71 -13.22 -12.73
C GLY A 72 2.32 -12.67 -14.11
N SER A 73 1.33 -11.75 -14.18
CA SER A 73 0.97 -11.10 -15.44
C SER A 73 2.09 -10.18 -15.96
N ASP A 74 2.73 -9.39 -15.08
CA ASP A 74 3.86 -8.52 -15.43
C ASP A 74 4.98 -9.32 -16.11
N LYS A 75 5.36 -10.47 -15.53
CA LYS A 75 6.36 -11.37 -16.10
C LYS A 75 5.94 -11.83 -17.49
N ARG A 76 4.71 -12.32 -17.66
CA ARG A 76 4.22 -12.90 -18.93
C ARG A 76 4.09 -11.85 -20.04
N ASP A 77 3.61 -10.64 -19.73
CA ASP A 77 3.53 -9.54 -20.69
C ASP A 77 4.92 -9.03 -21.13
N LYS A 78 5.92 -9.02 -20.23
CA LYS A 78 7.32 -8.70 -20.56
C LYS A 78 7.97 -9.78 -21.44
N LEU A 79 7.77 -11.06 -21.12
CA LEU A 79 8.21 -12.20 -21.92
C LEU A 79 7.64 -12.13 -23.35
N ALA A 80 6.34 -11.92 -23.50
CA ALA A 80 5.66 -11.84 -24.79
C ALA A 80 6.19 -10.70 -25.69
N LYS A 81 6.54 -9.55 -25.09
CA LYS A 81 7.11 -8.39 -25.81
C LYS A 81 8.59 -8.54 -26.17
N LYS A 82 9.25 -9.65 -25.79
CA LYS A 82 10.71 -9.86 -25.90
C LYS A 82 11.56 -8.75 -25.26
N GLN A 83 11.00 -8.00 -24.31
CA GLN A 83 11.68 -6.90 -23.61
C GLN A 83 12.52 -7.39 -22.40
N LEU A 84 12.97 -8.64 -22.46
CA LEU A 84 13.76 -9.34 -21.43
C LEU A 84 15.12 -8.68 -21.12
N SER A 85 15.68 -7.90 -22.05
CA SER A 85 16.97 -7.22 -21.85
C SER A 85 16.90 -6.01 -20.92
N ALA A 86 15.71 -5.67 -20.39
CA ALA A 86 15.52 -4.67 -19.35
C ALA A 86 14.60 -5.24 -18.27
N VAL A 87 15.19 -5.84 -17.23
CA VAL A 87 14.47 -6.36 -16.07
C VAL A 87 13.88 -5.19 -15.27
N GLY A 88 12.65 -4.80 -15.62
CA GLY A 88 11.76 -4.17 -14.64
C GLY A 88 11.24 -5.26 -13.72
N ALA A 89 11.52 -5.15 -12.42
CA ALA A 89 11.20 -6.12 -11.38
C ALA A 89 9.85 -6.85 -11.59
N ALA A 90 9.86 -8.18 -11.54
CA ALA A 90 8.66 -8.97 -11.22
C ALA A 90 8.74 -9.59 -9.80
N TYR A 91 9.70 -9.11 -9.01
CA TYR A 91 9.78 -9.21 -7.55
C TYR A 91 9.14 -7.98 -6.90
N GLU A 92 9.10 -7.94 -5.56
CA GLU A 92 8.58 -6.80 -4.81
C GLU A 92 9.68 -5.75 -4.52
N PRO A 93 9.68 -4.57 -5.17
CA PRO A 93 10.70 -3.55 -4.95
C PRO A 93 10.67 -2.94 -3.55
N TYR A 94 9.52 -2.91 -2.86
CA TYR A 94 9.42 -2.28 -1.52
C TYR A 94 10.36 -2.94 -0.50
N PHE A 95 10.55 -4.26 -0.58
CA PHE A 95 11.49 -4.99 0.29
C PHE A 95 12.94 -4.48 0.15
N LEU A 96 13.38 -4.03 -1.04
CA LEU A 96 14.71 -3.44 -1.21
C LEU A 96 14.86 -2.15 -0.39
N GLU A 97 13.79 -1.36 -0.28
CA GLU A 97 13.78 -0.13 0.50
C GLU A 97 13.76 -0.37 2.02
N GLU A 98 13.24 -1.52 2.48
CA GLU A 98 13.26 -1.93 3.88
C GLU A 98 14.59 -2.57 4.29
N VAL A 99 15.20 -3.37 3.41
CA VAL A 99 16.43 -4.12 3.72
C VAL A 99 17.70 -3.27 3.58
N ASP A 100 17.74 -2.30 2.66
CA ASP A 100 18.89 -1.39 2.47
C ASP A 100 19.36 -0.72 3.78
N PRO A 101 18.50 -0.07 4.60
CA PRO A 101 18.93 0.48 5.89
C PRO A 101 19.22 -0.59 6.95
N ALA A 102 18.69 -1.82 6.82
CA ALA A 102 18.87 -2.88 7.80
C ALA A 102 20.23 -3.60 7.69
N ILE A 103 20.80 -3.71 6.49
CA ILE A 103 22.03 -4.47 6.19
C ILE A 103 23.19 -4.27 7.19
N PRO A 104 23.56 -3.03 7.60
CA PRO A 104 24.61 -2.83 8.60
C PRO A 104 24.32 -3.45 9.97
N TRP A 105 23.05 -3.47 10.38
CA TRP A 105 22.61 -4.05 11.66
C TRP A 105 22.52 -5.57 11.61
N LEU A 106 22.04 -6.13 10.49
CA LEU A 106 22.06 -7.58 10.23
C LEU A 106 23.49 -8.13 10.32
N ALA A 107 24.45 -7.48 9.66
CA ALA A 107 25.86 -7.88 9.71
C ALA A 107 26.48 -7.74 11.11
N LYS A 108 26.16 -6.66 11.83
CA LYS A 108 26.66 -6.40 13.19
C LYS A 108 26.13 -7.41 14.22
N ASN A 109 24.83 -7.69 14.17
CA ASN A 109 24.14 -8.52 15.17
C ASN A 109 24.07 -10.01 14.77
N LYS A 110 24.40 -10.33 13.50
CA LYS A 110 24.32 -11.67 12.89
C LYS A 110 22.88 -12.22 12.76
N THR A 111 21.90 -11.32 12.76
CA THR A 111 20.50 -11.63 12.50
C THR A 111 20.29 -11.98 11.04
N LYS A 112 19.59 -13.08 10.77
CA LYS A 112 19.30 -13.58 9.42
C LYS A 112 17.94 -13.09 8.91
N ILE A 113 17.71 -13.19 7.61
CA ILE A 113 16.44 -12.85 6.96
C ILE A 113 15.95 -14.02 6.08
N CYS A 114 14.64 -14.31 6.13
CA CYS A 114 13.96 -15.09 5.10
C CYS A 114 12.66 -14.41 4.64
N VAL A 115 12.50 -14.18 3.34
CA VAL A 115 11.35 -13.48 2.76
C VAL A 115 10.88 -14.11 1.46
N ASN A 116 9.59 -13.98 1.15
CA ASN A 116 9.01 -14.41 -0.14
C ASN A 116 8.85 -13.25 -1.16
N ALA A 117 9.52 -12.11 -0.90
CA ALA A 117 9.50 -10.91 -1.74
C ALA A 117 10.03 -11.10 -3.17
N GLY A 118 10.63 -12.26 -3.51
CA GLY A 118 11.08 -12.57 -4.88
C GLY A 118 9.91 -12.69 -5.87
N ALA A 119 8.69 -12.91 -5.37
CA ALA A 119 7.46 -13.01 -6.14
C ALA A 119 7.60 -13.90 -7.40
N SER A 120 7.67 -13.31 -8.60
CA SER A 120 7.81 -14.05 -9.86
C SER A 120 9.23 -13.98 -10.47
N ASP A 121 10.16 -13.26 -9.84
CA ASP A 121 11.56 -13.06 -10.28
C ASP A 121 12.53 -13.08 -9.08
N VAL A 122 12.63 -14.26 -8.47
CA VAL A 122 13.42 -14.50 -7.24
C VAL A 122 14.91 -14.24 -7.46
N GLU A 123 15.44 -14.68 -8.60
CA GLU A 123 16.85 -14.49 -8.97
C GLU A 123 17.16 -12.99 -9.18
N GLY A 124 16.27 -12.25 -9.85
CA GLY A 124 16.38 -10.80 -10.00
C GLY A 124 16.50 -10.10 -8.64
N LEU A 125 15.62 -10.43 -7.69
CA LEU A 125 15.70 -9.83 -6.35
C LEU A 125 16.96 -10.23 -5.60
N ALA A 126 17.33 -11.51 -5.60
CA ALA A 126 18.54 -11.98 -4.93
C ALA A 126 19.80 -11.28 -5.47
N ASN A 127 19.84 -10.96 -6.76
CA ASN A 127 20.92 -10.21 -7.37
C ASN A 127 20.94 -8.72 -6.98
N GLU A 128 19.79 -8.05 -6.83
CA GLU A 128 19.76 -6.69 -6.28
C GLU A 128 20.17 -6.65 -4.79
N VAL A 129 19.73 -7.61 -3.97
CA VAL A 129 20.15 -7.73 -2.57
C VAL A 129 21.67 -7.91 -2.47
N LYS A 130 22.29 -8.73 -3.33
CA LYS A 130 23.76 -8.86 -3.40
C LYS A 130 24.45 -7.53 -3.70
N LYS A 131 23.88 -6.68 -4.57
CA LYS A 131 24.42 -5.33 -4.82
C LYS A 131 24.29 -4.41 -3.60
N LEU A 132 23.17 -4.47 -2.87
CA LEU A 132 23.00 -3.70 -1.62
C LEU A 132 24.01 -4.14 -0.55
N VAL A 133 24.22 -5.45 -0.37
CA VAL A 133 25.23 -6.00 0.54
C VAL A 133 26.63 -5.48 0.18
N ALA A 134 27.00 -5.51 -1.11
CA ALA A 134 28.27 -4.98 -1.59
C ALA A 134 28.40 -3.45 -1.40
N LYS A 135 27.33 -2.68 -1.62
CA LYS A 135 27.25 -1.22 -1.39
C LYS A 135 27.57 -0.85 0.07
N HIS A 136 27.13 -1.64 1.04
CA HIS A 136 27.42 -1.43 2.46
C HIS A 136 28.79 -1.98 2.92
N GLY A 137 29.50 -2.72 2.06
CA GLY A 137 30.83 -3.26 2.37
C GLY A 137 30.84 -4.35 3.45
N VAL A 138 29.75 -5.14 3.56
CA VAL A 138 29.61 -6.23 4.54
C VAL A 138 29.56 -7.61 3.87
N GLU A 139 30.00 -8.65 4.57
CA GLU A 139 30.11 -10.02 4.05
C GLU A 139 28.85 -10.87 4.33
N LEU A 140 27.64 -10.35 4.03
CA LEU A 140 26.40 -11.12 4.16
C LEU A 140 26.19 -12.06 2.98
N LYS A 141 25.84 -13.32 3.26
CA LYS A 141 25.61 -14.35 2.24
C LYS A 141 24.15 -14.37 1.78
N VAL A 142 23.92 -14.25 0.48
CA VAL A 142 22.57 -14.25 -0.12
C VAL A 142 22.34 -15.54 -0.90
N ALA A 143 21.29 -16.26 -0.54
CA ALA A 143 20.77 -17.46 -1.20
C ALA A 143 19.32 -17.25 -1.65
N TYR A 144 18.80 -18.14 -2.51
CA TYR A 144 17.40 -18.08 -2.91
C TYR A 144 16.78 -19.44 -3.25
N VAL A 145 15.45 -19.52 -3.16
CA VAL A 145 14.66 -20.72 -3.48
C VAL A 145 13.69 -20.42 -4.63
N ASN A 146 13.75 -21.23 -5.69
CA ASN A 146 12.86 -21.15 -6.84
C ASN A 146 12.15 -22.50 -7.10
N GLY A 147 11.31 -22.54 -8.14
CA GLY A 147 10.50 -23.71 -8.50
C GLY A 147 8.99 -23.51 -8.34
N ASP A 148 8.57 -22.35 -7.84
CA ASP A 148 7.18 -21.98 -7.62
C ASP A 148 6.42 -21.72 -8.93
N ASP A 149 7.06 -21.05 -9.90
CA ASP A 149 6.52 -20.81 -11.25
C ASP A 149 6.45 -22.13 -12.04
N CYS A 150 5.31 -22.80 -11.87
CA CYS A 150 4.94 -24.05 -12.53
C CYS A 150 4.12 -23.81 -13.82
N THR A 151 4.06 -22.56 -14.31
CA THR A 151 3.21 -22.17 -15.45
C THR A 151 3.34 -23.10 -16.65
N ASP A 152 4.56 -23.43 -17.07
CA ASP A 152 4.76 -24.17 -18.30
C ASP A 152 4.28 -25.63 -18.17
N ALA A 153 4.45 -26.24 -16.99
CA ALA A 153 3.91 -27.57 -16.66
C ALA A 153 2.38 -27.55 -16.57
N VAL A 154 1.79 -26.54 -15.92
CA VAL A 154 0.33 -26.39 -15.83
C VAL A 154 -0.29 -26.16 -17.22
N LEU A 155 0.32 -25.34 -18.08
CA LEU A 155 -0.13 -25.11 -19.45
C LEU A 155 0.02 -26.35 -20.34
N GLU A 156 1.03 -27.19 -20.11
CA GLU A 156 1.17 -28.49 -20.80
C GLU A 156 0.05 -29.45 -20.40
N LEU A 157 -0.24 -29.58 -19.09
CA LEU A 157 -1.29 -30.43 -18.56
C LEU A 157 -2.70 -29.93 -18.98
N TYR A 158 -2.96 -28.63 -18.88
CA TYR A 158 -4.21 -28.00 -19.33
C TYR A 158 -4.51 -28.28 -20.81
N ARG A 159 -3.51 -28.13 -21.70
CA ARG A 159 -3.66 -28.45 -23.14
C ARG A 159 -3.86 -29.94 -23.44
N ARG A 160 -3.47 -30.83 -22.52
CA ARG A 160 -3.77 -32.27 -22.61
C ARG A 160 -5.19 -32.63 -22.15
N GLY A 161 -5.92 -31.68 -21.56
CA GLY A 161 -7.24 -31.91 -20.98
C GLY A 161 -7.20 -32.46 -19.56
N GLU A 162 -6.08 -32.29 -18.83
CA GLU A 162 -5.98 -32.70 -17.43
C GLU A 162 -6.90 -31.88 -16.52
N ASN A 163 -7.37 -32.51 -15.45
CA ASN A 163 -8.37 -31.93 -14.55
C ASN A 163 -7.71 -31.08 -13.44
N PHE A 164 -8.02 -29.79 -13.41
CA PHE A 164 -7.67 -28.88 -12.30
C PHE A 164 -8.94 -28.37 -11.62
N PRO A 165 -9.52 -29.11 -10.65
CA PRO A 165 -10.76 -28.71 -9.98
C PRO A 165 -10.54 -27.49 -9.08
N ASN A 166 -11.45 -26.52 -9.16
CA ASN A 166 -11.44 -25.32 -8.32
C ASN A 166 -11.75 -25.66 -6.85
N LEU A 167 -10.88 -25.28 -5.91
CA LEU A 167 -11.05 -25.61 -4.49
C LEU A 167 -12.29 -24.98 -3.83
N PRO A 168 -12.65 -23.71 -4.08
CA PRO A 168 -13.95 -23.16 -3.66
C PRO A 168 -15.17 -23.74 -4.39
N ALA A 169 -15.15 -23.71 -5.73
CA ALA A 169 -16.36 -23.85 -6.55
C ALA A 169 -16.63 -25.26 -7.09
N GLY A 170 -15.66 -26.19 -6.98
CA GLY A 170 -15.80 -27.59 -7.44
C GLY A 170 -15.92 -27.78 -8.97
N LYS A 171 -15.75 -26.72 -9.76
CA LYS A 171 -15.77 -26.75 -11.23
C LYS A 171 -14.42 -27.19 -11.81
N ASN A 172 -14.38 -27.60 -13.08
CA ASN A 172 -13.14 -27.91 -13.77
C ASN A 172 -12.59 -26.67 -14.50
N ILE A 173 -11.26 -26.56 -14.66
CA ILE A 173 -10.63 -25.45 -15.37
C ILE A 173 -11.07 -25.36 -16.83
N GLN A 174 -11.50 -26.48 -17.42
CA GLN A 174 -12.06 -26.53 -18.77
C GLN A 174 -13.46 -25.86 -18.87
N ASP A 175 -14.13 -25.62 -17.73
CA ASP A 175 -15.37 -24.84 -17.64
C ASP A 175 -15.11 -23.33 -17.39
N TRP A 176 -13.84 -22.91 -17.26
CA TRP A 176 -13.45 -21.53 -16.99
C TRP A 176 -13.41 -20.76 -18.31
N PRO A 177 -14.13 -19.62 -18.45
CA PRO A 177 -14.22 -18.90 -19.74
C PRO A 177 -12.98 -18.02 -20.03
N PHE A 178 -11.85 -18.29 -19.38
CA PHE A 178 -10.62 -17.49 -19.46
C PHE A 178 -9.40 -18.39 -19.70
N GLU A 179 -8.49 -17.95 -20.55
CA GLU A 179 -7.26 -18.70 -20.85
C GLU A 179 -6.19 -18.47 -19.75
N PRO A 180 -5.63 -19.53 -19.15
CA PRO A 180 -4.54 -19.41 -18.18
C PRO A 180 -3.29 -18.72 -18.75
N ILE A 181 -2.70 -17.77 -18.01
CA ILE A 181 -1.46 -17.07 -18.40
C ILE A 181 -0.27 -17.38 -17.50
N CYS A 182 -0.49 -17.69 -16.22
CA CYS A 182 0.54 -17.95 -15.23
C CYS A 182 0.02 -18.95 -14.19
N ALA A 183 0.89 -19.81 -13.66
CA ALA A 183 0.60 -20.64 -12.49
C ALA A 183 1.78 -20.63 -11.52
N GLN A 184 1.48 -20.45 -10.23
CA GLN A 184 2.46 -20.51 -9.15
C GLN A 184 1.97 -21.46 -8.07
N CYS A 185 2.82 -22.42 -7.68
CA CYS A 185 2.56 -23.36 -6.60
C CYS A 185 3.12 -22.84 -5.26
N TYR A 186 2.63 -23.40 -4.16
CA TYR A 186 3.02 -22.97 -2.82
C TYR A 186 4.17 -23.87 -2.33
N LEU A 187 5.40 -23.38 -2.39
CA LEU A 187 6.58 -24.14 -1.97
C LEU A 187 6.69 -24.31 -0.45
N GLY A 188 7.51 -25.28 -0.06
CA GLY A 188 7.80 -25.64 1.32
C GLY A 188 8.85 -24.76 2.00
N ALA A 189 9.30 -25.26 3.14
CA ALA A 189 10.35 -24.76 4.02
C ALA A 189 11.70 -25.49 3.84
N THR A 190 11.70 -26.66 3.20
CA THR A 190 12.89 -27.52 3.08
C THR A 190 14.04 -26.84 2.30
N GLY A 191 13.74 -26.15 1.18
CA GLY A 191 14.74 -25.34 0.48
C GLY A 191 15.29 -24.19 1.32
N ILE A 192 14.46 -23.53 2.13
CA ILE A 192 14.87 -22.44 3.04
C ILE A 192 15.86 -22.97 4.09
N ALA A 193 15.53 -24.09 4.73
CA ALA A 193 16.40 -24.73 5.71
C ALA A 193 17.76 -25.14 5.09
N THR A 194 17.75 -25.60 3.84
CA THR A 194 18.96 -25.96 3.08
C THR A 194 19.84 -24.73 2.80
N CYS A 195 19.24 -23.60 2.39
CA CYS A 195 19.96 -22.33 2.21
C CYS A 195 20.63 -21.86 3.52
N PHE A 196 19.92 -21.91 4.65
CA PHE A 196 20.50 -21.52 5.95
C PHE A 196 21.57 -22.52 6.43
N ALA A 197 21.41 -23.82 6.17
CA ALA A 197 22.43 -24.84 6.48
C ALA A 197 23.73 -24.64 5.68
N ALA A 198 23.62 -24.16 4.43
CA ALA A 198 24.77 -23.72 3.62
C ALA A 198 25.39 -22.39 4.09
N GLY A 199 24.88 -21.80 5.18
CA GLY A 199 25.40 -20.58 5.78
C GLY A 199 24.92 -19.29 5.11
N ALA A 200 23.77 -19.29 4.43
CA ALA A 200 23.13 -18.05 4.01
C ALA A 200 22.74 -17.17 5.21
N ASP A 201 22.80 -15.85 5.05
CA ASP A 201 22.31 -14.86 6.00
C ASP A 201 21.00 -14.23 5.54
N ILE A 202 20.81 -14.11 4.22
CA ILE A 202 19.56 -13.66 3.60
C ILE A 202 19.09 -14.74 2.63
N VAL A 203 17.85 -15.22 2.79
CA VAL A 203 17.19 -16.18 1.90
C VAL A 203 15.99 -15.49 1.25
N VAL A 204 15.97 -15.46 -0.08
CA VAL A 204 14.87 -14.90 -0.87
C VAL A 204 14.10 -16.02 -1.55
N CYS A 205 12.77 -16.00 -1.47
CA CYS A 205 11.90 -17.01 -2.06
C CYS A 205 10.93 -16.39 -3.09
N GLY A 206 10.46 -17.22 -4.02
CA GLY A 206 9.23 -16.95 -4.79
C GLY A 206 8.00 -17.28 -3.95
N ARG A 207 6.94 -17.85 -4.54
CA ARG A 207 5.80 -18.33 -3.75
C ARG A 207 6.16 -19.58 -2.92
N VAL A 208 6.57 -19.35 -1.67
CA VAL A 208 6.40 -20.32 -0.57
C VAL A 208 5.06 -20.11 0.12
N ALA A 209 4.58 -21.10 0.87
CA ALA A 209 3.47 -20.87 1.80
C ALA A 209 3.88 -19.84 2.87
N ASP A 210 2.90 -19.06 3.35
CA ASP A 210 3.11 -17.84 4.15
C ASP A 210 3.97 -18.09 5.41
N ALA A 211 3.75 -19.23 6.07
CA ALA A 211 4.48 -19.65 7.27
C ALA A 211 5.84 -20.32 7.00
N SER A 212 6.11 -20.76 5.77
CA SER A 212 7.32 -21.54 5.43
C SER A 212 8.66 -20.84 5.76
N PRO A 213 8.81 -19.49 5.68
CA PRO A 213 9.98 -18.78 6.20
C PRO A 213 10.28 -19.08 7.67
N THR A 214 9.24 -19.09 8.51
CA THR A 214 9.36 -19.40 9.96
C THR A 214 9.68 -20.88 10.18
N VAL A 215 9.00 -21.77 9.44
CA VAL A 215 9.25 -23.22 9.51
C VAL A 215 10.68 -23.55 9.08
N GLY A 216 11.17 -22.96 7.99
CA GLY A 216 12.52 -23.21 7.46
C GLY A 216 13.63 -22.70 8.38
N ALA A 217 13.40 -21.56 9.03
CA ALA A 217 14.27 -21.04 10.08
C ALA A 217 14.33 -21.99 11.30
N ALA A 218 13.18 -22.48 11.78
CA ALA A 218 13.10 -23.42 12.90
C ALA A 218 13.73 -24.78 12.57
N MET A 219 13.47 -25.32 11.36
CA MET A 219 14.08 -26.55 10.85
C MET A 219 15.60 -26.45 10.81
N TRP A 220 16.15 -25.38 10.23
CA TRP A 220 17.59 -25.13 10.21
C TRP A 220 18.18 -25.06 11.63
N TRP A 221 17.55 -24.29 12.52
CA TRP A 221 18.10 -24.04 13.85
C TRP A 221 18.17 -25.29 14.70
N HIS A 222 17.06 -26.03 14.80
CA HIS A 222 17.00 -27.25 15.61
C HIS A 222 17.62 -28.45 14.90
N GLY A 223 17.69 -28.44 13.56
CA GLY A 223 18.14 -29.55 12.73
C GLY A 223 17.03 -30.54 12.37
N TRP A 224 15.78 -30.06 12.35
CA TRP A 224 14.61 -30.89 12.06
C TRP A 224 14.47 -31.22 10.57
N THR A 225 14.03 -32.44 10.27
CA THR A 225 13.56 -32.83 8.94
C THR A 225 12.03 -32.96 8.95
N ARG A 226 11.37 -32.78 7.81
CA ARG A 226 9.90 -32.95 7.74
C ARG A 226 9.48 -34.42 7.85
N GLU A 227 10.38 -35.35 7.59
CA GLU A 227 10.16 -36.79 7.74
C GLU A 227 10.30 -37.27 9.20
N ASP A 228 11.32 -36.82 9.93
CA ASP A 228 11.62 -37.29 11.30
C ASP A 228 10.96 -36.44 12.40
N ASN A 229 10.63 -35.17 12.11
CA ASN A 229 10.10 -34.19 13.07
C ASN A 229 8.72 -33.63 12.68
N ILE A 230 7.83 -34.48 12.19
CA ILE A 230 6.46 -34.12 11.76
C ILE A 230 5.71 -33.31 12.83
N GLN A 231 5.91 -33.60 14.12
CA GLN A 231 5.22 -32.93 15.22
C GLN A 231 5.75 -31.51 15.46
N GLU A 232 7.06 -31.34 15.46
CA GLU A 232 7.73 -30.06 15.68
C GLU A 232 7.54 -29.13 14.48
N VAL A 233 7.67 -29.66 13.25
CA VAL A 233 7.46 -28.91 11.99
C VAL A 233 6.00 -28.45 11.85
N ALA A 234 5.03 -29.28 12.24
CA ALA A 234 3.61 -28.87 12.29
C ALA A 234 3.32 -27.81 13.37
N SER A 235 4.05 -27.84 14.48
CA SER A 235 3.92 -26.82 15.52
C SER A 235 4.52 -25.49 15.03
N ALA A 236 5.71 -25.52 14.42
CA ALA A 236 6.33 -24.36 13.78
C ALA A 236 5.49 -23.77 12.63
N LEU A 237 4.72 -24.58 11.90
CA LEU A 237 3.77 -24.13 10.88
C LEU A 237 2.71 -23.20 11.49
N MET A 238 2.13 -23.58 12.63
CA MET A 238 1.16 -22.73 13.33
C MET A 238 1.82 -21.54 14.03
N VAL A 239 3.10 -21.63 14.41
CA VAL A 239 3.85 -20.48 14.90
C VAL A 239 4.06 -19.45 13.80
N GLY A 240 4.48 -19.87 12.61
CA GLY A 240 4.60 -19.02 11.42
C GLY A 240 3.30 -18.32 11.09
N HIS A 241 2.19 -19.07 11.05
CA HIS A 241 0.86 -18.53 10.81
C HIS A 241 0.46 -17.38 11.75
N VAL A 242 0.88 -17.45 13.01
CA VAL A 242 0.61 -16.38 13.99
C VAL A 242 1.48 -15.14 13.79
N ILE A 243 2.70 -15.25 13.26
CA ILE A 243 3.63 -14.12 13.12
C ILE A 243 3.78 -13.56 11.70
N GLU A 244 3.30 -14.25 10.65
CA GLU A 244 3.49 -13.85 9.25
C GLU A 244 2.77 -12.56 8.87
N CYS A 245 1.58 -12.30 9.41
CA CYS A 245 0.76 -11.15 9.03
C CYS A 245 1.01 -9.90 9.89
N SER A 246 2.23 -9.38 9.93
CA SER A 246 2.52 -8.07 10.59
C SER A 246 2.10 -8.05 12.08
N THR A 247 1.64 -6.90 12.55
CA THR A 247 1.16 -6.59 13.90
C THR A 247 -0.16 -7.28 14.29
N TYR A 248 -0.68 -8.23 13.51
CA TYR A 248 -1.99 -8.84 13.80
C TYR A 248 -2.01 -9.59 15.15
N ALA A 249 -0.93 -10.32 15.48
CA ALA A 249 -0.75 -10.95 16.80
C ALA A 249 -0.59 -9.95 17.95
N THR A 250 -0.20 -8.70 17.66
CA THR A 250 0.04 -7.62 18.64
C THR A 250 -1.09 -6.59 18.72
N GLY A 251 -2.22 -6.83 18.06
CA GLY A 251 -3.45 -6.01 18.13
C GLY A 251 -3.99 -5.52 16.78
N GLY A 252 -3.26 -5.67 15.69
CA GLY A 252 -3.71 -5.30 14.34
C GLY A 252 -4.97 -6.07 13.92
N TYR A 253 -6.03 -5.34 13.53
CA TYR A 253 -7.37 -5.89 13.25
C TYR A 253 -7.98 -6.76 14.38
N TYR A 254 -7.50 -6.64 15.62
CA TYR A 254 -8.11 -7.32 16.76
C TYR A 254 -9.50 -6.72 17.05
N SER A 255 -10.56 -7.53 17.00
CA SER A 255 -11.93 -7.05 17.24
C SER A 255 -12.16 -6.50 18.66
N GLY A 256 -11.30 -6.87 19.62
CA GLY A 256 -11.26 -6.29 20.96
C GLY A 256 -10.38 -5.03 21.07
N PHE A 257 -10.09 -4.32 19.98
CA PHE A 257 -9.15 -3.18 19.91
C PHE A 257 -9.25 -2.14 21.05
N LYS A 258 -10.42 -1.98 21.67
CA LYS A 258 -10.61 -1.09 22.84
C LYS A 258 -9.67 -1.43 24.00
N ASP A 259 -9.25 -2.69 24.12
CA ASP A 259 -8.30 -3.17 25.12
C ASP A 259 -6.86 -2.62 24.90
N LEU A 260 -6.55 -2.11 23.70
CA LEU A 260 -5.29 -1.41 23.41
C LEU A 260 -5.25 -0.02 24.09
N GLY A 261 -6.40 0.61 24.31
CA GLY A 261 -6.49 1.97 24.85
C GLY A 261 -5.83 3.00 23.94
N VAL A 262 -4.67 3.50 24.35
CA VAL A 262 -3.82 4.45 23.58
C VAL A 262 -2.56 3.79 22.99
N LYS A 263 -2.47 2.45 23.07
CA LYS A 263 -1.35 1.66 22.55
C LYS A 263 -1.62 1.19 21.11
N ASP A 264 -1.97 2.11 20.22
CA ASP A 264 -2.34 1.83 18.81
C ASP A 264 -1.45 2.55 17.77
N THR A 265 -0.73 3.62 18.15
CA THR A 265 0.04 4.46 17.22
C THR A 265 1.42 3.95 16.76
N ASP A 266 2.12 3.15 17.57
CA ASP A 266 3.45 2.59 17.25
C ASP A 266 3.48 1.09 17.59
N MET A 267 2.56 0.31 17.00
CA MET A 267 2.45 -1.12 17.30
C MET A 267 3.72 -1.88 16.93
N GLY A 268 4.24 -2.65 17.88
CA GLY A 268 5.42 -3.49 17.71
C GLY A 268 5.10 -4.80 16.99
N TYR A 269 6.10 -5.35 16.30
CA TYR A 269 5.97 -6.62 15.58
C TYR A 269 6.12 -7.84 16.50
N PRO A 270 5.45 -8.97 16.20
CA PRO A 270 5.54 -10.18 17.01
C PRO A 270 6.89 -10.89 16.87
N ILE A 271 7.35 -11.45 17.99
CA ILE A 271 8.55 -12.28 18.13
C ILE A 271 8.15 -13.60 18.78
N ALA A 272 8.32 -14.71 18.07
CA ALA A 272 8.08 -16.05 18.59
C ALA A 272 9.40 -16.69 19.04
N THR A 273 9.40 -17.27 20.25
CA THR A 273 10.47 -18.12 20.76
C THR A 273 10.05 -19.57 20.61
N ILE A 274 10.74 -20.38 19.78
CA ILE A 274 10.36 -21.78 19.50
C ILE A 274 11.35 -22.76 20.16
N GLU A 275 10.84 -23.58 21.08
CA GLU A 275 11.59 -24.62 21.81
C GLU A 275 11.89 -25.86 20.91
N SER A 276 12.80 -26.73 21.35
CA SER A 276 13.24 -27.95 20.63
C SER A 276 12.14 -29.01 20.44
N ASN A 277 11.02 -28.88 21.15
CA ASN A 277 9.82 -29.71 21.08
C ASN A 277 8.70 -29.08 20.20
N GLY A 278 8.95 -27.90 19.61
CA GLY A 278 7.97 -27.15 18.81
C GLY A 278 6.96 -26.31 19.60
N GLU A 279 6.95 -26.34 20.95
CA GLU A 279 6.20 -25.35 21.73
C GLU A 279 6.78 -23.95 21.54
N ALA A 280 5.94 -22.93 21.63
CA ALA A 280 6.38 -21.55 21.43
C ALA A 280 5.74 -20.56 22.40
N VAL A 281 6.48 -19.47 22.66
CA VAL A 281 5.99 -18.29 23.37
C VAL A 281 6.05 -17.09 22.44
N TYR A 282 4.92 -16.39 22.30
CA TYR A 282 4.82 -15.14 21.57
C TYR A 282 5.10 -13.96 22.50
N THR A 283 5.94 -13.06 22.03
CA THR A 283 6.28 -11.75 22.60
C THR A 283 6.31 -10.71 21.47
N MET A 284 6.74 -9.48 21.74
CA MET A 284 6.74 -8.37 20.79
C MET A 284 7.95 -7.47 21.00
N GLU A 285 8.27 -6.63 20.00
CA GLU A 285 9.30 -5.58 20.10
C GLU A 285 9.12 -4.74 21.38
N LYS A 286 10.22 -4.51 22.11
CA LYS A 286 10.23 -3.71 23.35
C LYS A 286 9.99 -2.23 23.08
N ASP A 287 9.51 -1.55 24.12
CA ASP A 287 9.22 -0.10 24.11
C ASP A 287 8.26 0.34 22.98
N LYS A 288 7.43 -0.60 22.50
CA LYS A 288 6.38 -0.39 21.49
C LYS A 288 4.97 -0.45 22.06
N HIS A 289 4.05 0.09 21.29
CA HIS A 289 2.61 -0.06 21.50
C HIS A 289 2.13 -1.45 21.01
N GLY A 290 0.86 -1.78 21.24
CA GLY A 290 0.30 -3.11 21.03
C GLY A 290 0.01 -3.87 22.33
N LEU A 291 -0.48 -5.09 22.17
CA LEU A 291 -0.92 -6.00 23.22
C LEU A 291 -0.75 -7.46 22.74
N ILE A 292 -0.12 -8.30 23.56
CA ILE A 292 -0.15 -9.76 23.40
C ILE A 292 -0.93 -10.37 24.57
N ASN A 293 -2.09 -10.94 24.26
CA ASN A 293 -2.85 -11.76 25.17
C ASN A 293 -3.46 -12.96 24.43
N VAL A 294 -4.07 -13.88 25.20
CA VAL A 294 -4.73 -15.06 24.63
C VAL A 294 -5.70 -14.69 23.50
N GLN A 295 -6.39 -13.55 23.59
CA GLN A 295 -7.38 -13.10 22.61
C GLN A 295 -6.75 -12.53 21.33
N THR A 296 -5.61 -11.84 21.37
CA THR A 296 -4.92 -11.38 20.15
C THR A 296 -4.27 -12.54 19.40
N ILE A 297 -3.68 -13.49 20.12
CA ILE A 297 -3.14 -14.71 19.51
C ILE A 297 -4.26 -15.60 18.95
N ALA A 298 -5.38 -15.80 19.68
CA ALA A 298 -6.55 -16.51 19.16
C ALA A 298 -7.15 -15.81 17.94
N SER A 299 -7.23 -14.47 17.96
CA SER A 299 -7.68 -13.67 16.82
C SER A 299 -6.85 -13.95 15.58
N GLN A 300 -5.52 -13.92 15.66
CA GLN A 300 -4.67 -14.21 14.50
C GLN A 300 -4.66 -15.69 14.11
N LEU A 301 -4.67 -16.63 15.07
CA LEU A 301 -4.76 -18.07 14.80
C LEU A 301 -6.03 -18.47 14.05
N LEU A 302 -7.13 -17.72 14.24
CA LEU A 302 -8.40 -17.91 13.55
C LEU A 302 -8.48 -17.22 12.18
N TYR A 303 -7.42 -16.54 11.72
CA TYR A 303 -7.35 -15.90 10.42
C TYR A 303 -7.04 -16.92 9.32
N GLU A 304 -7.71 -16.85 8.16
CA GLU A 304 -7.45 -17.67 6.95
C GLU A 304 -7.48 -19.22 7.08
N ILE A 305 -7.74 -19.78 8.26
CA ILE A 305 -7.91 -21.22 8.44
C ILE A 305 -9.19 -21.73 7.76
N GLN A 306 -9.12 -22.91 7.13
CA GLN A 306 -10.21 -23.49 6.33
C GLN A 306 -10.84 -24.75 6.96
N GLY A 307 -10.42 -25.13 8.17
CA GLY A 307 -10.90 -26.34 8.84
C GLY A 307 -9.96 -26.81 9.96
N PRO A 308 -10.25 -27.96 10.60
CA PRO A 308 -9.41 -28.55 11.65
C PRO A 308 -8.01 -29.02 11.18
N TYR A 309 -7.77 -29.13 9.87
CA TYR A 309 -6.48 -29.44 9.26
C TYR A 309 -5.94 -28.25 8.47
N TYR A 310 -4.75 -27.79 8.83
CA TYR A 310 -3.99 -26.74 8.14
C TYR A 310 -2.90 -27.40 7.27
N TYR A 311 -3.02 -27.27 5.95
CA TYR A 311 -2.17 -27.96 4.98
C TYR A 311 -0.97 -27.12 4.54
N ASN A 312 0.22 -27.70 4.55
CA ASN A 312 1.46 -27.15 3.98
C ASN A 312 2.15 -28.23 3.13
N SER A 313 3.09 -27.83 2.27
CA SER A 313 3.81 -28.75 1.38
C SER A 313 4.73 -29.73 2.13
N ASP A 314 5.28 -29.36 3.29
CA ASP A 314 6.12 -30.27 4.09
C ASP A 314 5.37 -31.02 5.20
N VAL A 315 4.21 -30.53 5.65
CA VAL A 315 3.48 -31.11 6.80
C VAL A 315 2.00 -30.71 6.83
N THR A 316 1.18 -31.41 7.60
CA THR A 316 -0.18 -30.98 7.96
C THR A 316 -0.30 -30.80 9.46
N ALA A 317 -0.88 -29.70 9.93
CA ALA A 317 -1.18 -29.47 11.35
C ALA A 317 -2.67 -29.71 11.64
N GLN A 318 -2.99 -30.56 12.63
CA GLN A 318 -4.33 -30.68 13.20
C GLN A 318 -4.44 -29.73 14.40
N ILE A 319 -5.39 -28.79 14.33
CA ILE A 319 -5.46 -27.63 15.25
C ILE A 319 -6.54 -27.70 16.33
N GLU A 320 -7.46 -28.67 16.28
CA GLU A 320 -8.61 -28.78 17.23
C GLU A 320 -8.22 -28.75 18.71
N ASN A 321 -7.01 -29.22 19.05
CA ASN A 321 -6.51 -29.30 20.43
C ASN A 321 -5.59 -28.14 20.84
N VAL A 322 -5.40 -27.12 19.99
CA VAL A 322 -4.54 -25.95 20.27
C VAL A 322 -4.88 -25.29 21.60
N LYS A 323 -3.88 -24.98 22.41
CA LYS A 323 -4.01 -24.31 23.70
C LYS A 323 -3.25 -23.00 23.69
N LEU A 324 -3.82 -21.97 24.32
CA LEU A 324 -3.19 -20.67 24.52
C LEU A 324 -3.19 -20.34 26.02
N GLU A 325 -2.01 -20.07 26.57
CA GLU A 325 -1.82 -19.78 28.00
C GLU A 325 -1.09 -18.45 28.19
N GLN A 326 -1.61 -17.56 29.03
CA GLN A 326 -0.94 -16.32 29.38
C GLN A 326 0.21 -16.63 30.37
N VAL A 327 1.46 -16.46 29.94
CA VAL A 327 2.67 -16.78 30.73
C VAL A 327 3.41 -15.54 31.25
N GLY A 328 2.97 -14.34 30.86
CA GLY A 328 3.48 -13.05 31.36
C GLY A 328 2.74 -11.86 30.77
N GLU A 329 3.15 -10.64 31.14
CA GLU A 329 2.70 -9.43 30.44
C GLU A 329 3.23 -9.45 29.00
N ASN A 330 2.34 -9.28 28.01
CA ASN A 330 2.64 -9.43 26.58
C ASN A 330 3.36 -10.76 26.22
N ALA A 331 3.07 -11.85 26.95
CA ALA A 331 3.64 -13.17 26.71
C ALA A 331 2.59 -14.28 26.77
N VAL A 332 2.42 -15.02 25.67
CA VAL A 332 1.46 -16.13 25.52
C VAL A 332 2.17 -17.37 24.99
N ARG A 333 1.99 -18.52 25.65
CA ARG A 333 2.45 -19.84 25.19
C ARG A 333 1.38 -20.48 24.30
N MET A 334 1.79 -21.12 23.20
CA MET A 334 0.95 -22.02 22.42
C MET A 334 1.49 -23.46 22.44
N SER A 335 0.58 -24.41 22.59
CA SER A 335 0.84 -25.85 22.55
C SER A 335 -0.37 -26.62 22.01
N GLY A 336 -0.31 -27.96 21.98
CA GLY A 336 -1.47 -28.80 21.63
C GLY A 336 -1.76 -28.96 20.13
N ILE A 337 -0.92 -28.41 19.25
CA ILE A 337 -0.91 -28.75 17.82
C ILE A 337 -0.52 -30.22 17.67
N LYS A 338 -1.10 -30.92 16.68
CA LYS A 338 -0.71 -32.29 16.34
C LYS A 338 -0.22 -32.37 14.89
N GLY A 339 0.98 -32.89 14.70
CA GLY A 339 1.54 -33.11 13.36
C GLY A 339 0.97 -34.34 12.66
N LEU A 340 0.79 -34.21 11.35
CA LEU A 340 0.39 -35.25 10.41
C LEU A 340 1.22 -35.12 9.12
N PRO A 341 1.42 -36.19 8.33
CA PRO A 341 2.20 -36.14 7.09
C PRO A 341 1.71 -35.10 6.09
N ALA A 342 2.61 -34.63 5.22
CA ALA A 342 2.27 -33.74 4.11
C ALA A 342 1.19 -34.34 3.18
N PRO A 343 0.35 -33.53 2.53
CA PRO A 343 -0.44 -34.00 1.40
C PRO A 343 0.47 -34.35 0.21
N PRO A 344 0.14 -35.33 -0.64
CA PRO A 344 0.91 -35.64 -1.86
C PRO A 344 0.80 -34.55 -2.96
N THR A 345 0.08 -33.48 -2.68
CA THR A 345 -0.20 -32.36 -3.59
C THR A 345 0.06 -31.02 -2.89
N THR A 346 0.57 -30.03 -3.61
CA THR A 346 0.59 -28.64 -3.15
C THR A 346 -0.56 -27.83 -3.79
N LYS A 347 -0.88 -26.68 -3.20
CA LYS A 347 -1.79 -25.68 -3.77
C LYS A 347 -1.12 -25.00 -4.97
N VAL A 348 -1.86 -24.82 -6.06
CA VAL A 348 -1.47 -24.03 -7.22
C VAL A 348 -2.50 -22.95 -7.49
N GLY A 349 -2.03 -21.70 -7.63
CA GLY A 349 -2.82 -20.56 -8.07
C GLY A 349 -2.56 -20.29 -9.55
N ILE A 350 -3.62 -20.37 -10.36
CA ILE A 350 -3.58 -20.19 -11.82
C ILE A 350 -4.27 -18.87 -12.15
N THR A 351 -3.57 -17.98 -12.85
CA THR A 351 -4.02 -16.62 -13.19
C THR A 351 -4.50 -16.54 -14.62
N ALA A 352 -5.60 -15.82 -14.87
CA ALA A 352 -6.05 -15.39 -16.19
C ALA A 352 -6.42 -13.90 -16.20
N LYS A 353 -6.52 -13.28 -17.39
CA LYS A 353 -6.98 -11.89 -17.52
C LYS A 353 -8.52 -11.88 -17.47
N GLY A 354 -9.08 -11.16 -16.51
CA GLY A 354 -10.53 -11.11 -16.26
C GLY A 354 -11.30 -10.12 -17.13
N GLY A 355 -10.61 -9.15 -17.74
CA GLY A 355 -11.18 -8.04 -18.47
C GLY A 355 -10.87 -6.72 -17.78
N TYR A 356 -11.80 -5.77 -17.83
CA TYR A 356 -11.68 -4.43 -17.26
C TYR A 356 -12.82 -4.16 -16.28
N GLN A 357 -12.55 -3.37 -15.24
CA GLN A 357 -13.52 -2.96 -14.24
C GLN A 357 -13.43 -1.47 -13.91
N ALA A 358 -14.57 -0.86 -13.55
CA ALA A 358 -14.69 0.57 -13.23
C ALA A 358 -15.85 0.80 -12.24
N GLU A 359 -15.80 1.94 -11.55
CA GLU A 359 -16.70 2.27 -10.45
C GLU A 359 -17.13 3.74 -10.56
N PHE A 360 -18.41 4.03 -10.36
CA PHE A 360 -18.98 5.38 -10.43
C PHE A 360 -19.84 5.64 -9.20
N HIS A 361 -19.75 6.83 -8.61
CA HIS A 361 -20.35 7.13 -7.30
C HIS A 361 -21.33 8.31 -7.35
N PHE A 362 -22.50 8.12 -6.75
CA PHE A 362 -23.50 9.14 -6.47
C PHE A 362 -23.69 9.32 -4.96
N TYR A 363 -23.87 10.56 -4.50
CA TYR A 363 -24.10 10.87 -3.09
C TYR A 363 -25.57 11.19 -2.84
N LEU A 364 -26.29 10.23 -2.25
CA LEU A 364 -27.74 10.33 -2.03
C LEU A 364 -27.99 10.99 -0.68
N THR A 365 -28.59 12.20 -0.68
CA THR A 365 -28.82 12.97 0.56
C THR A 365 -30.31 13.03 0.93
N GLY A 366 -30.61 12.88 2.22
CA GLY A 366 -31.92 13.12 2.85
C GLY A 366 -32.86 11.91 2.83
N LEU A 367 -34.17 12.17 2.70
CA LEU A 367 -35.22 11.14 2.65
C LEU A 367 -35.22 10.36 1.33
N ASP A 368 -36.02 9.30 1.24
CA ASP A 368 -36.34 8.58 0.00
C ASP A 368 -35.10 8.01 -0.75
N ILE A 369 -34.10 7.58 0.03
CA ILE A 369 -32.82 7.04 -0.49
C ILE A 369 -33.05 5.84 -1.44
N GLU A 370 -33.98 4.95 -1.10
CA GLU A 370 -34.27 3.76 -1.91
C GLU A 370 -34.92 4.15 -3.25
N GLU A 371 -35.84 5.10 -3.25
CA GLU A 371 -36.49 5.66 -4.44
C GLU A 371 -35.49 6.39 -5.35
N LYS A 372 -34.58 7.18 -4.75
CA LYS A 372 -33.47 7.87 -5.44
C LYS A 372 -32.53 6.88 -6.11
N ALA A 373 -32.09 5.85 -5.38
CA ALA A 373 -31.23 4.80 -5.92
C ALA A 373 -31.88 4.08 -7.11
N LYS A 374 -33.15 3.66 -6.95
CA LYS A 374 -33.93 3.04 -8.03
C LYS A 374 -34.16 4.00 -9.22
N MET A 375 -34.20 5.31 -9.01
CA MET A 375 -34.30 6.29 -10.10
C MET A 375 -33.02 6.34 -10.93
N ILE A 376 -31.85 6.42 -10.27
CA ILE A 376 -30.54 6.38 -10.93
C ILE A 376 -30.36 5.06 -11.68
N GLU A 377 -30.63 3.92 -11.05
CA GLU A 377 -30.55 2.60 -11.69
C GLU A 377 -31.38 2.54 -12.98
N ARG A 378 -32.66 2.93 -12.94
CA ARG A 378 -33.51 2.98 -14.14
C ARG A 378 -32.97 3.92 -15.23
N GLN A 379 -32.46 5.08 -14.84
CA GLN A 379 -31.94 6.10 -15.76
C GLN A 379 -30.63 5.67 -16.42
N THR A 380 -29.67 5.15 -15.65
CA THR A 380 -28.40 4.61 -16.15
C THR A 380 -28.63 3.41 -17.08
N LEU A 381 -29.51 2.46 -16.70
CA LEU A 381 -29.85 1.33 -17.58
C LEU A 381 -30.55 1.78 -18.87
N ALA A 382 -31.40 2.80 -18.82
CA ALA A 382 -32.04 3.36 -20.01
C ALA A 382 -31.02 4.06 -20.94
N ALA A 383 -30.04 4.77 -20.39
CA ALA A 383 -28.95 5.40 -21.15
C ALA A 383 -27.99 4.36 -21.77
N MET A 384 -27.72 3.25 -21.06
CA MET A 384 -26.92 2.13 -21.59
C MET A 384 -27.63 1.39 -22.73
N GLY A 385 -28.95 1.23 -22.69
CA GLY A 385 -29.71 0.55 -23.73
C GLY A 385 -29.21 -0.88 -23.99
N GLU A 386 -28.86 -1.19 -25.24
CA GLU A 386 -28.36 -2.51 -25.62
C GLU A 386 -26.96 -2.83 -25.06
N TYR A 387 -26.14 -1.81 -24.74
CA TYR A 387 -24.79 -1.98 -24.17
C TYR A 387 -24.80 -2.68 -22.80
N VAL A 388 -25.94 -2.72 -22.10
CA VAL A 388 -26.10 -3.50 -20.85
C VAL A 388 -25.65 -4.96 -21.03
N LYS A 389 -25.81 -5.54 -22.23
CA LYS A 389 -25.43 -6.92 -22.56
C LYS A 389 -23.93 -7.16 -22.68
N GLU A 390 -23.13 -6.10 -22.81
CA GLU A 390 -21.66 -6.18 -22.89
C GLU A 390 -20.98 -6.15 -21.52
N PHE A 391 -21.70 -5.81 -20.45
CA PHE A 391 -21.18 -5.87 -19.08
C PHE A 391 -21.33 -7.29 -18.51
N SER A 392 -20.22 -7.92 -18.15
CA SER A 392 -20.20 -9.23 -17.46
C SER A 392 -20.61 -9.12 -16.00
N CYS A 393 -20.45 -7.94 -15.40
CA CYS A 393 -21.03 -7.57 -14.11
C CYS A 393 -21.47 -6.11 -14.16
N LEU A 394 -22.68 -5.83 -13.65
CA LEU A 394 -23.15 -4.47 -13.37
C LEU A 394 -23.94 -4.51 -12.06
N LYS A 395 -23.54 -3.69 -11.09
CA LYS A 395 -24.13 -3.64 -9.74
C LYS A 395 -24.42 -2.21 -9.35
N PHE A 396 -25.60 -2.00 -8.76
CA PHE A 396 -26.00 -0.76 -8.11
C PHE A 396 -26.08 -1.05 -6.60
N GLN A 397 -25.25 -0.38 -5.80
CA GLN A 397 -25.03 -0.67 -4.38
C GLN A 397 -25.15 0.63 -3.58
N VAL A 398 -26.01 0.65 -2.55
CA VAL A 398 -26.09 1.77 -1.59
C VAL A 398 -25.40 1.37 -0.30
N ALA A 399 -24.46 2.19 0.16
CA ALA A 399 -23.65 1.96 1.36
C ALA A 399 -24.00 2.96 2.46
N GLY A 400 -24.44 2.44 3.61
CA GLY A 400 -24.85 3.23 4.77
C GLY A 400 -26.36 3.43 4.91
N SER A 401 -26.75 4.21 5.91
CA SER A 401 -28.14 4.54 6.22
C SER A 401 -28.21 5.91 6.89
N VAL A 402 -29.19 6.73 6.52
CA VAL A 402 -29.43 8.04 7.14
C VAL A 402 -30.04 7.85 8.55
N PRO A 403 -29.53 8.53 9.60
CA PRO A 403 -30.15 8.56 10.93
C PRO A 403 -31.57 9.15 10.92
N GLU A 404 -32.37 8.89 11.95
CA GLU A 404 -33.75 9.42 12.03
C GLU A 404 -33.79 10.96 12.10
N ASP A 405 -32.78 11.61 12.71
CA ASP A 405 -32.65 13.06 12.84
C ASP A 405 -31.19 13.51 12.63
N PRO A 406 -30.70 13.59 11.38
CA PRO A 406 -29.31 13.91 11.07
C PRO A 406 -29.00 15.39 11.32
N GLN A 407 -27.94 15.67 12.08
CA GLN A 407 -27.58 17.04 12.49
C GLN A 407 -26.72 17.77 11.45
N SER A 408 -26.36 17.11 10.35
CA SER A 408 -25.59 17.68 9.25
C SER A 408 -25.94 17.05 7.89
N GLN A 409 -25.61 17.74 6.80
CA GLN A 409 -25.75 17.18 5.44
C GLN A 409 -24.92 15.89 5.28
N ASN A 410 -23.75 15.80 5.93
CA ASN A 410 -22.88 14.64 5.85
C ASN A 410 -23.52 13.41 6.51
N GLU A 411 -24.15 13.57 7.68
CA GLU A 411 -24.95 12.50 8.32
C GLU A 411 -26.18 12.12 7.50
N ALA A 412 -26.75 13.08 6.77
CA ALA A 412 -27.89 12.86 5.88
C ALA A 412 -27.51 12.23 4.52
N THR A 413 -26.23 11.91 4.27
CA THR A 413 -25.74 11.45 2.95
C THR A 413 -25.22 10.02 3.00
N VAL A 414 -25.61 9.21 2.02
CA VAL A 414 -25.07 7.86 1.79
C VAL A 414 -24.44 7.75 0.40
N ASP A 415 -23.50 6.84 0.25
CA ASP A 415 -22.85 6.57 -1.03
C ASP A 415 -23.67 5.55 -1.86
N MET A 416 -23.79 5.79 -3.16
CA MET A 416 -24.30 4.84 -4.12
C MET A 416 -23.24 4.56 -5.18
N ARG A 417 -22.64 3.37 -5.08
CA ARG A 417 -21.66 2.81 -6.00
C ARG A 417 -22.35 2.08 -7.14
N ILE A 418 -21.99 2.43 -8.37
CA ILE A 418 -22.27 1.68 -9.58
C ILE A 418 -20.96 0.99 -9.97
N PHE A 419 -20.92 -0.33 -9.94
CA PHE A 419 -19.74 -1.14 -10.25
C PHE A 419 -19.95 -1.91 -11.55
N ALA A 420 -18.97 -1.88 -12.45
CA ALA A 420 -19.05 -2.53 -13.76
C ALA A 420 -17.80 -3.37 -14.07
N GLN A 421 -17.99 -4.52 -14.72
CA GLN A 421 -16.96 -5.35 -15.34
C GLN A 421 -17.35 -5.67 -16.79
N THR A 422 -16.38 -5.70 -17.71
CA THR A 422 -16.59 -6.08 -19.12
C THR A 422 -15.29 -6.57 -19.77
N GLN A 423 -15.40 -7.32 -20.87
CA GLN A 423 -14.26 -7.60 -21.76
C GLN A 423 -13.96 -6.44 -22.72
N ASN A 424 -14.93 -5.55 -22.97
CA ASN A 424 -14.80 -4.45 -23.92
C ASN A 424 -14.13 -3.24 -23.23
N ALA A 425 -12.83 -3.09 -23.44
CA ALA A 425 -12.03 -1.99 -22.88
C ALA A 425 -12.59 -0.60 -23.25
N ASP A 426 -13.13 -0.45 -24.46
CA ASP A 426 -13.58 0.84 -24.99
C ASP A 426 -14.78 1.39 -24.19
N LEU A 427 -15.67 0.52 -23.70
CA LEU A 427 -16.82 0.91 -22.86
C LEU A 427 -16.40 1.49 -21.50
N LEU A 428 -15.20 1.19 -21.01
CA LEU A 428 -14.65 1.75 -19.77
C LEU A 428 -13.55 2.80 -20.03
N SER A 429 -13.37 3.24 -21.29
CA SER A 429 -12.32 4.19 -21.64
C SER A 429 -12.66 5.62 -21.19
N ALA A 430 -11.72 6.24 -20.46
CA ALA A 430 -11.90 7.57 -19.88
C ALA A 430 -11.98 8.72 -20.91
N GLY A 431 -11.45 8.50 -22.11
CA GLY A 431 -11.42 9.50 -23.19
C GLY A 431 -12.81 9.86 -23.74
N ALA A 432 -13.83 9.03 -23.49
CA ALA A 432 -15.18 9.19 -24.02
C ALA A 432 -16.05 10.21 -23.25
N MET A 433 -15.46 11.09 -22.42
CA MET A 433 -16.15 12.29 -21.93
C MET A 433 -16.46 13.30 -23.05
N VAL A 434 -15.72 13.24 -24.17
CA VAL A 434 -15.74 14.24 -25.25
C VAL A 434 -16.24 13.67 -26.59
N ASP A 435 -16.20 12.35 -26.79
CA ASP A 435 -16.59 11.70 -28.05
C ASP A 435 -18.06 11.22 -27.97
N SER A 436 -19.00 12.09 -28.37
CA SER A 436 -20.45 11.92 -28.14
C SER A 436 -21.08 10.68 -28.79
N ASP A 437 -20.42 10.12 -29.79
CA ASP A 437 -20.99 9.10 -30.68
C ASP A 437 -20.66 7.68 -30.20
N ARG A 438 -19.86 7.54 -29.14
CA ARG A 438 -19.44 6.26 -28.53
C ARG A 438 -19.97 6.14 -27.10
N GLY A 439 -20.82 5.15 -26.88
CA GLY A 439 -21.31 4.82 -25.55
C GLY A 439 -20.17 4.44 -24.60
N SER A 440 -20.19 4.97 -23.37
CA SER A 440 -19.21 4.64 -22.33
C SER A 440 -19.85 4.65 -20.93
N PHE A 441 -19.34 3.80 -20.03
CA PHE A 441 -19.84 3.61 -18.68
C PHE A 441 -19.96 4.91 -17.89
N ALA A 442 -18.91 5.74 -17.89
CA ALA A 442 -18.93 7.04 -17.24
C ALA A 442 -19.99 7.98 -17.86
N ARG A 443 -20.12 8.01 -19.20
CA ARG A 443 -21.14 8.83 -19.87
C ARG A 443 -22.56 8.40 -19.52
N PHE A 444 -22.85 7.10 -19.54
CA PHE A 444 -24.18 6.56 -19.18
C PHE A 444 -24.59 6.88 -17.73
N CYS A 445 -23.62 7.00 -16.81
CA CYS A 445 -23.86 7.48 -15.45
C CYS A 445 -24.12 8.99 -15.44
N ILE A 446 -23.22 9.79 -16.03
CA ILE A 446 -23.22 11.27 -15.97
C ILE A 446 -24.40 11.90 -16.70
N GLU A 447 -24.83 11.38 -17.85
CA GLU A 447 -25.87 11.97 -18.70
C GLU A 447 -27.20 12.18 -17.95
N ASN A 448 -27.43 11.39 -16.91
CA ASN A 448 -28.63 11.44 -16.09
C ASN A 448 -28.57 12.46 -14.94
N LEU A 449 -27.42 13.09 -14.66
CA LEU A 449 -27.23 13.97 -13.50
C LEU A 449 -28.28 15.11 -13.45
N LEU A 450 -28.41 15.88 -14.53
CA LEU A 450 -29.27 17.08 -14.59
C LEU A 450 -30.76 16.76 -14.75
N GLN A 451 -31.11 15.50 -15.02
CA GLN A 451 -32.48 14.97 -15.00
C GLN A 451 -32.71 13.99 -13.85
N GLY A 452 -31.79 13.95 -12.89
CA GLY A 452 -31.77 13.01 -11.77
C GLY A 452 -32.75 13.39 -10.65
N TYR A 453 -32.51 12.80 -9.48
CA TYR A 453 -33.27 13.10 -8.27
C TYR A 453 -32.98 14.52 -7.74
N PRO A 454 -33.84 15.11 -6.88
CA PRO A 454 -33.58 16.41 -6.27
C PRO A 454 -32.28 16.40 -5.46
N GLY A 455 -31.33 17.27 -5.83
CA GLY A 455 -29.99 17.30 -5.23
C GLY A 455 -28.99 16.31 -5.84
N SER A 456 -29.24 15.82 -7.07
CA SER A 456 -28.37 14.87 -7.79
C SER A 456 -26.89 15.27 -7.76
N THR A 457 -26.11 14.55 -6.98
CA THR A 457 -24.69 14.79 -6.75
C THR A 457 -23.88 13.54 -7.06
N MET A 458 -22.77 13.70 -7.77
CA MET A 458 -21.81 12.63 -8.10
C MET A 458 -20.44 12.91 -7.47
N ALA A 459 -19.63 11.87 -7.31
CA ALA A 459 -18.23 12.05 -6.95
C ALA A 459 -17.47 12.82 -8.06
N PRO A 460 -16.67 13.86 -7.73
CA PRO A 460 -15.94 14.63 -8.73
C PRO A 460 -14.69 13.90 -9.25
N ASP A 461 -14.17 12.90 -8.54
CA ASP A 461 -12.99 12.14 -8.94
C ASP A 461 -13.36 11.02 -9.92
N MET A 462 -13.17 11.31 -11.21
CA MET A 462 -13.49 10.39 -12.31
C MET A 462 -12.48 9.25 -12.50
N ARG A 463 -11.39 9.19 -11.72
CA ARG A 463 -10.36 8.14 -11.87
C ARG A 463 -10.90 6.74 -11.54
N THR A 464 -11.90 6.64 -10.68
CA THR A 464 -12.60 5.38 -10.36
C THR A 464 -13.40 4.83 -11.53
N ALA A 465 -13.93 5.72 -12.38
CA ALA A 465 -14.72 5.37 -13.56
C ALA A 465 -13.85 4.99 -14.78
N MET A 466 -12.53 5.07 -14.66
CA MET A 466 -11.58 4.62 -15.68
C MET A 466 -11.39 3.10 -15.59
N GLY A 467 -11.54 2.40 -16.72
CA GLY A 467 -11.36 0.96 -16.80
C GLY A 467 -9.96 0.51 -16.41
N ARG A 468 -9.82 -0.13 -15.25
CA ARG A 468 -8.61 -0.83 -14.82
C ARG A 468 -8.69 -2.31 -15.21
N PRO A 469 -7.62 -2.93 -15.73
CA PRO A 469 -7.61 -4.37 -15.93
C PRO A 469 -7.73 -5.09 -14.57
N PHE A 470 -8.36 -6.26 -14.58
CA PHE A 470 -8.42 -7.13 -13.41
C PHE A 470 -8.12 -8.59 -13.78
N PHE A 471 -7.83 -9.40 -12.77
CA PHE A 471 -7.36 -10.78 -12.93
C PHE A 471 -8.33 -11.76 -12.29
N GLU A 472 -8.50 -12.90 -12.94
CA GLU A 472 -9.24 -14.05 -12.42
C GLU A 472 -8.23 -15.04 -11.83
N TYR A 473 -8.56 -15.64 -10.69
CA TYR A 473 -7.65 -16.51 -9.94
C TYR A 473 -8.31 -17.86 -9.66
N TRP A 474 -7.73 -18.91 -10.25
CA TRP A 474 -8.21 -20.27 -10.15
C TRP A 474 -7.29 -21.09 -9.24
N VAL A 475 -7.82 -21.56 -8.11
CA VAL A 475 -7.07 -22.36 -7.15
C VAL A 475 -7.36 -23.84 -7.34
N SER A 476 -6.31 -24.63 -7.56
CA SER A 476 -6.35 -26.09 -7.66
C SER A 476 -5.27 -26.72 -6.77
N LEU A 477 -5.22 -28.05 -6.75
CA LEU A 477 -4.08 -28.83 -6.29
C LEU A 477 -3.24 -29.32 -7.48
N MET A 478 -1.96 -29.59 -7.24
CA MET A 478 -1.01 -30.19 -8.18
C MET A 478 -0.13 -31.20 -7.43
N PRO A 479 0.12 -32.42 -7.96
CA PRO A 479 1.00 -33.39 -7.31
C PRO A 479 2.41 -32.83 -7.11
N GLN A 480 2.99 -33.03 -5.92
CA GLN A 480 4.29 -32.43 -5.57
C GLN A 480 5.46 -32.94 -6.44
N GLU A 481 5.31 -34.10 -7.08
CA GLU A 481 6.30 -34.67 -8.00
C GLU A 481 6.51 -33.86 -9.30
N TYR A 482 5.56 -33.00 -9.67
CA TYR A 482 5.70 -32.08 -10.81
C TYR A 482 6.35 -30.75 -10.45
N VAL A 483 6.57 -30.48 -9.16
CA VAL A 483 7.22 -29.26 -8.66
C VAL A 483 8.74 -29.48 -8.66
N LYS A 484 9.47 -28.54 -9.24
CA LYS A 484 10.94 -28.58 -9.31
C LYS A 484 11.53 -27.50 -8.41
N GLU A 485 11.41 -27.70 -7.09
CA GLU A 485 11.99 -26.81 -6.09
C GLU A 485 13.52 -26.92 -6.10
N GLN A 486 14.21 -25.79 -6.17
CA GLN A 486 15.68 -25.75 -6.09
C GLN A 486 16.15 -24.66 -5.13
N ALA A 487 17.14 -25.00 -4.30
CA ALA A 487 17.86 -24.09 -3.43
C ALA A 487 19.18 -23.66 -4.09
N HIS A 488 19.35 -22.36 -4.31
CA HIS A 488 20.53 -21.74 -4.89
C HIS A 488 21.39 -21.19 -3.76
N LEU A 489 22.50 -21.86 -3.47
CA LEU A 489 23.33 -21.63 -2.30
C LEU A 489 24.30 -20.45 -2.50
N PRO A 490 24.85 -19.86 -1.41
CA PRO A 490 25.71 -18.67 -1.51
C PRO A 490 27.02 -18.87 -2.29
N ASP A 491 27.48 -20.10 -2.46
CA ASP A 491 28.68 -20.49 -3.22
C ASP A 491 28.39 -20.71 -4.73
N GLY A 492 27.12 -20.62 -5.15
CA GLY A 492 26.67 -20.92 -6.51
C GLY A 492 26.29 -22.39 -6.74
N THR A 493 26.36 -23.25 -5.73
CA THR A 493 25.83 -24.61 -5.80
C THR A 493 24.31 -24.58 -5.90
N ILE A 494 23.72 -25.40 -6.77
CA ILE A 494 22.27 -25.60 -6.90
C ILE A 494 21.93 -26.98 -6.31
N VAL A 495 20.97 -27.02 -5.40
CA VAL A 495 20.47 -28.26 -4.78
C VAL A 495 19.00 -28.44 -5.15
N ASP A 496 18.68 -29.51 -5.86
CA ASP A 496 17.30 -29.93 -6.10
C ASP A 496 16.69 -30.41 -4.78
N ILE A 497 15.54 -29.86 -4.41
CA ILE A 497 14.81 -30.24 -3.20
C ILE A 497 13.81 -31.35 -3.59
N PRO A 498 13.92 -32.56 -3.01
CA PRO A 498 13.01 -33.65 -3.34
C PRO A 498 11.59 -33.36 -2.82
N SER A 499 10.57 -33.90 -3.48
CA SER A 499 9.20 -33.93 -2.93
C SER A 499 9.16 -34.77 -1.63
N PRO A 500 8.21 -34.51 -0.71
CA PRO A 500 8.08 -35.29 0.52
C PRO A 500 7.82 -36.77 0.22
N THR A 501 8.54 -37.66 0.90
CA THR A 501 8.39 -39.11 0.74
C THR A 501 7.31 -39.70 1.65
N VAL A 502 7.14 -39.12 2.84
CA VAL A 502 6.10 -39.49 3.81
C VAL A 502 4.89 -38.58 3.59
N THR A 503 3.87 -39.08 2.90
CA THR A 503 2.64 -38.31 2.59
C THR A 503 1.37 -39.05 2.99
N GLN A 504 0.30 -38.30 3.24
CA GLN A 504 -1.03 -38.79 3.54
C GLN A 504 -2.06 -38.18 2.58
N LYS A 505 -2.97 -38.98 2.04
CA LYS A 505 -4.14 -38.47 1.31
C LYS A 505 -5.19 -37.97 2.29
N TYR A 506 -5.70 -36.78 2.05
CA TYR A 506 -6.77 -36.16 2.82
C TYR A 506 -8.04 -36.06 1.97
N GLU A 507 -9.20 -36.14 2.60
CA GLU A 507 -10.47 -35.84 1.95
C GLU A 507 -10.57 -34.35 1.62
N PHE A 508 -11.16 -34.04 0.47
CA PHE A 508 -11.33 -32.66 -0.02
C PHE A 508 -12.19 -31.81 0.93
N ASN A 509 -13.26 -32.41 1.46
CA ASN A 509 -14.11 -31.80 2.48
C ASN A 509 -13.60 -32.22 3.86
N GLN A 510 -13.21 -31.23 4.66
CA GLN A 510 -12.86 -31.44 6.06
C GLN A 510 -14.11 -31.72 6.91
N PRO A 511 -13.98 -32.29 8.12
CA PRO A 511 -15.10 -32.49 9.03
C PRO A 511 -15.85 -31.19 9.32
N SER A 512 -17.17 -31.21 9.09
CA SER A 512 -18.08 -30.09 9.32
C SER A 512 -19.25 -30.57 10.19
N TYR A 513 -19.55 -29.85 11.28
CA TYR A 513 -20.59 -30.22 12.25
C TYR A 513 -21.12 -29.02 13.06
N ASN A 514 -22.43 -29.00 13.31
CA ASN A 514 -23.02 -28.27 14.42
C ASN A 514 -22.62 -28.92 15.76
N THR A 515 -22.73 -28.21 16.90
CA THR A 515 -22.41 -28.73 18.23
C THR A 515 -23.05 -30.09 18.46
N ARG A 516 -22.26 -31.08 18.90
CA ARG A 516 -22.70 -32.46 19.10
C ARG A 516 -23.60 -32.61 20.33
N ASP A 517 -23.33 -31.84 21.37
CA ASP A 517 -23.98 -31.89 22.68
C ASP A 517 -24.56 -30.51 23.06
N PRO A 518 -25.59 -30.01 22.34
CA PRO A 518 -26.12 -28.66 22.57
C PRO A 518 -26.85 -28.57 23.92
N VAL A 519 -26.58 -27.51 24.67
CA VAL A 519 -27.26 -27.24 25.96
C VAL A 519 -28.58 -26.48 25.75
N ASP A 520 -29.46 -26.48 26.76
CA ASP A 520 -30.64 -25.61 26.73
C ASP A 520 -30.20 -24.14 26.91
N LEU A 521 -30.37 -23.31 25.87
CA LEU A 521 -30.05 -21.88 25.95
C LEU A 521 -30.85 -21.15 27.05
N GLY A 522 -32.00 -21.70 27.49
CA GLY A 522 -32.75 -21.20 28.64
C GLY A 522 -32.05 -21.40 30.00
N SER A 523 -31.08 -22.33 30.10
CA SER A 523 -30.37 -22.59 31.36
C SER A 523 -29.43 -21.46 31.79
N PHE A 524 -29.02 -20.59 30.86
CA PHE A 524 -28.24 -19.38 31.15
C PHE A 524 -29.08 -18.24 31.76
N GLY A 525 -30.40 -18.43 31.90
CA GLY A 525 -31.30 -17.47 32.52
C GLY A 525 -31.93 -16.47 31.53
N PRO A 526 -32.56 -15.38 32.04
CA PRO A 526 -33.25 -14.41 31.19
C PRO A 526 -32.31 -13.71 30.21
N THR A 527 -32.69 -13.64 28.94
CA THR A 527 -31.89 -13.02 27.88
C THR A 527 -32.45 -11.68 27.42
N THR A 528 -31.59 -10.84 26.83
CA THR A 528 -31.95 -9.59 26.16
C THR A 528 -31.32 -9.54 24.77
N ARG A 529 -31.88 -8.73 23.87
CA ARG A 529 -31.38 -8.58 22.49
C ARG A 529 -30.28 -7.52 22.45
N ALA A 530 -29.05 -7.93 22.13
CA ALA A 530 -27.86 -7.06 22.09
C ALA A 530 -26.94 -7.41 20.90
N PRO A 531 -26.07 -6.49 20.43
CA PRO A 531 -25.05 -6.81 19.43
C PRO A 531 -24.16 -7.96 19.92
N LEU A 532 -23.96 -8.97 19.07
CA LEU A 532 -23.16 -10.17 19.40
C LEU A 532 -21.73 -9.81 19.86
N GLY A 533 -21.16 -8.73 19.30
CA GLY A 533 -19.83 -8.20 19.61
C GLY A 533 -19.60 -7.70 21.05
N TYR A 534 -20.66 -7.61 21.87
CA TYR A 534 -20.50 -7.23 23.28
C TYR A 534 -19.86 -8.36 24.10
N VAL A 535 -20.18 -9.62 23.78
CA VAL A 535 -19.64 -10.82 24.44
C VAL A 535 -18.60 -11.49 23.55
N VAL A 536 -18.89 -11.62 22.26
CA VAL A 536 -18.12 -12.43 21.31
C VAL A 536 -17.10 -11.57 20.56
N LEU A 537 -15.86 -12.03 20.51
CA LEU A 537 -14.82 -11.52 19.64
C LEU A 537 -14.78 -12.33 18.34
N GLY A 538 -14.25 -11.75 17.28
CA GLY A 538 -14.17 -12.41 15.98
C GLY A 538 -12.96 -12.04 15.15
N ARG A 539 -12.64 -12.93 14.21
CA ARG A 539 -11.70 -12.72 13.11
C ARG A 539 -12.31 -13.28 11.82
N SER A 540 -12.07 -12.60 10.71
CA SER A 540 -12.39 -13.12 9.38
C SER A 540 -11.34 -12.70 8.35
N GLY A 541 -11.30 -13.41 7.23
CA GLY A 541 -10.31 -13.26 6.16
C GLY A 541 -10.67 -14.08 4.93
N ASP A 542 -9.97 -13.84 3.82
CA ASP A 542 -10.16 -14.54 2.55
C ASP A 542 -9.14 -15.67 2.36
N LYS A 543 -9.54 -16.72 1.64
CA LYS A 543 -8.58 -17.61 0.97
C LYS A 543 -9.20 -18.00 -0.36
N SER A 544 -8.76 -17.36 -1.44
CA SER A 544 -9.44 -17.34 -2.75
C SER A 544 -10.88 -16.79 -2.67
N SER A 545 -11.90 -17.44 -3.24
CA SER A 545 -13.29 -16.96 -3.11
C SER A 545 -13.98 -17.39 -1.80
N ASN A 546 -13.35 -18.22 -0.97
CA ASN A 546 -13.84 -18.56 0.37
C ASN A 546 -13.59 -17.40 1.35
N ALA A 547 -14.50 -17.21 2.29
CA ALA A 547 -14.28 -16.35 3.45
C ALA A 547 -14.38 -17.16 4.76
N ASN A 548 -13.41 -16.98 5.64
CA ASN A 548 -13.37 -17.65 6.94
C ASN A 548 -13.93 -16.72 8.03
N LEU A 549 -14.52 -17.28 9.08
CA LEU A 549 -15.07 -16.55 10.22
C LEU A 549 -14.87 -17.34 11.52
N GLY A 550 -13.87 -16.96 12.31
CA GLY A 550 -13.69 -17.44 13.68
C GLY A 550 -14.40 -16.53 14.67
N LEU A 551 -15.17 -17.10 15.58
CA LEU A 551 -15.88 -16.39 16.65
C LEU A 551 -15.53 -17.05 17.99
N PHE A 552 -15.16 -16.26 18.99
CA PHE A 552 -14.61 -16.75 20.26
C PHE A 552 -14.99 -15.84 21.43
N VAL A 553 -14.97 -16.39 22.64
CA VAL A 553 -15.35 -15.70 23.88
C VAL A 553 -14.16 -15.49 24.81
N ARG A 554 -14.32 -14.66 25.85
CA ARG A 554 -13.22 -14.31 26.77
C ARG A 554 -13.09 -15.28 27.93
N HIS A 555 -14.21 -15.91 28.31
CA HIS A 555 -14.30 -16.75 29.50
C HIS A 555 -14.89 -18.13 29.16
N GLU A 556 -14.47 -19.14 29.92
CA GLU A 556 -14.84 -20.55 29.71
C GLU A 556 -16.35 -20.79 29.86
N ASP A 557 -17.00 -20.08 30.79
CA ASP A 557 -18.44 -20.17 31.06
C ASP A 557 -19.33 -19.56 29.96
N GLU A 558 -18.74 -18.77 29.05
CA GLU A 558 -19.41 -18.22 27.86
C GLU A 558 -19.41 -19.23 26.68
N TYR A 559 -18.53 -20.24 26.70
CA TYR A 559 -18.25 -21.09 25.53
C TYR A 559 -19.41 -22.02 25.16
N GLU A 560 -20.03 -22.67 26.15
CA GLU A 560 -21.16 -23.59 25.93
C GLU A 560 -22.39 -22.86 25.39
N TRP A 561 -22.58 -21.57 25.76
CA TRP A 561 -23.56 -20.69 25.14
C TRP A 561 -23.20 -20.38 23.68
N LEU A 562 -21.95 -19.98 23.42
CA LEU A 562 -21.46 -19.61 22.08
C LEU A 562 -21.67 -20.74 21.07
N ARG A 563 -21.14 -21.94 21.37
CA ARG A 563 -21.18 -23.09 20.45
C ARG A 563 -22.60 -23.57 20.17
N THR A 564 -23.46 -23.56 21.18
CA THR A 564 -24.87 -23.95 21.09
C THR A 564 -25.68 -22.94 20.27
N LEU A 565 -25.45 -21.63 20.48
CA LEU A 565 -26.17 -20.58 19.76
C LEU A 565 -25.74 -20.50 18.30
N LEU A 566 -24.43 -20.56 18.03
CA LEU A 566 -23.87 -20.39 16.70
C LEU A 566 -23.87 -21.72 15.92
N SER A 567 -25.02 -22.09 15.39
CA SER A 567 -25.16 -23.09 14.34
C SER A 567 -24.91 -22.51 12.94
N VAL A 568 -24.74 -23.37 11.93
CA VAL A 568 -24.69 -22.96 10.51
C VAL A 568 -25.94 -22.16 10.12
N GLU A 569 -27.11 -22.63 10.54
CA GLU A 569 -28.40 -21.97 10.33
C GLU A 569 -28.39 -20.58 10.99
N LYS A 570 -27.84 -20.45 12.20
CA LYS A 570 -27.78 -19.16 12.88
C LYS A 570 -26.84 -18.16 12.20
N ILE A 571 -25.75 -18.63 11.60
CA ILE A 571 -24.89 -17.77 10.78
C ILE A 571 -25.60 -17.29 9.51
N ARG A 572 -26.44 -18.13 8.86
CA ARG A 572 -27.28 -17.66 7.73
C ARG A 572 -28.28 -16.59 8.15
N ASP A 573 -28.99 -16.82 9.26
CA ASP A 573 -29.93 -15.83 9.84
C ASP A 573 -29.25 -14.49 10.14
N LEU A 574 -27.97 -14.54 10.57
CA LEU A 574 -27.16 -13.36 10.80
C LEU A 574 -26.80 -12.71 9.45
N LEU A 575 -26.12 -13.41 8.53
CA LEU A 575 -25.74 -12.87 7.21
C LEU A 575 -26.90 -12.23 6.44
N GLY A 576 -28.12 -12.76 6.58
CA GLY A 576 -29.34 -12.13 6.06
C GLY A 576 -29.29 -11.96 4.54
N LYS A 577 -29.20 -10.72 4.05
CA LYS A 577 -29.10 -10.42 2.61
C LYS A 577 -27.74 -10.78 2.01
N ASP A 578 -26.71 -10.99 2.83
CA ASP A 578 -25.37 -11.35 2.38
C ASP A 578 -25.15 -12.87 2.26
N ASP A 579 -26.07 -13.71 2.75
CA ASP A 579 -26.02 -15.16 2.49
C ASP A 579 -26.20 -15.44 0.98
N LYS A 580 -25.18 -16.02 0.37
CA LYS A 580 -25.16 -16.40 -1.05
C LYS A 580 -25.83 -17.75 -1.32
N GLY A 581 -26.37 -18.43 -0.28
CA GLY A 581 -26.94 -19.78 -0.37
C GLY A 581 -25.89 -20.87 -0.61
N ARG A 582 -24.60 -20.56 -0.44
CA ARG A 582 -23.48 -21.49 -0.59
C ARG A 582 -23.32 -22.40 0.63
N ASN A 583 -22.45 -23.41 0.53
CA ASN A 583 -22.11 -24.25 1.68
C ASN A 583 -21.35 -23.44 2.75
N ILE A 584 -21.61 -23.75 4.02
CA ILE A 584 -20.91 -23.16 5.16
C ILE A 584 -20.44 -24.34 6.00
N ASP A 585 -19.13 -24.53 6.08
CA ASP A 585 -18.55 -25.55 6.97
C ASP A 585 -18.38 -24.98 8.37
N ARG A 586 -18.47 -25.82 9.41
CA ARG A 586 -18.36 -25.41 10.82
C ARG A 586 -17.55 -26.42 11.63
N PHE A 587 -16.64 -25.94 12.49
CA PHE A 587 -15.97 -26.76 13.49
C PHE A 587 -15.67 -25.97 14.77
N GLU A 588 -15.13 -26.66 15.79
CA GLU A 588 -14.95 -26.14 17.15
C GLU A 588 -13.50 -26.28 17.61
N LEU A 589 -13.05 -25.29 18.39
CA LEU A 589 -11.71 -25.20 18.98
C LEU A 589 -11.87 -24.95 20.49
N PRO A 590 -12.20 -26.00 21.28
CA PRO A 590 -12.70 -25.83 22.65
C PRO A 590 -11.67 -25.24 23.61
N ASN A 591 -10.39 -25.57 23.42
CA ASN A 591 -9.28 -25.12 24.26
C ASN A 591 -8.93 -23.62 24.11
N ILE A 592 -9.55 -22.93 23.14
CA ILE A 592 -9.48 -21.46 22.96
C ILE A 592 -10.88 -20.83 22.86
N TYR A 593 -11.91 -21.57 23.29
CA TYR A 593 -13.31 -21.15 23.33
C TYR A 593 -13.87 -20.60 22.00
N ALA A 594 -13.45 -21.20 20.88
CA ALA A 594 -13.81 -20.72 19.54
C ALA A 594 -14.72 -21.69 18.76
N VAL A 595 -15.54 -21.09 17.89
CA VAL A 595 -16.35 -21.73 16.85
C VAL A 595 -15.92 -21.09 15.53
N HIS A 596 -15.58 -21.91 14.53
CA HIS A 596 -15.12 -21.42 13.24
C HIS A 596 -16.07 -21.85 12.12
N PHE A 597 -16.25 -20.95 11.16
CA PHE A 597 -17.04 -21.14 9.95
C PHE A 597 -16.20 -20.86 8.69
N LEU A 598 -16.37 -21.68 7.66
CA LEU A 598 -15.85 -21.41 6.31
C LEU A 598 -17.02 -21.23 5.34
N LEU A 599 -17.26 -20.00 4.92
CA LEU A 599 -18.26 -19.64 3.92
C LEU A 599 -17.65 -19.91 2.54
N ARG A 600 -18.07 -20.98 1.88
CA ARG A 600 -17.56 -21.38 0.57
C ARG A 600 -18.02 -20.39 -0.50
N ASP A 601 -17.12 -19.98 -1.39
CA ASP A 601 -17.46 -19.17 -2.57
C ASP A 601 -18.29 -17.90 -2.24
N HIS A 602 -17.91 -17.21 -1.16
CA HIS A 602 -18.63 -16.05 -0.62
C HIS A 602 -18.21 -14.73 -1.28
N LEU A 603 -16.94 -14.60 -1.67
CA LEU A 603 -16.32 -13.37 -2.18
C LEU A 603 -16.39 -13.28 -3.72
N ASP A 604 -17.53 -13.65 -4.30
CA ASP A 604 -17.77 -13.82 -5.75
C ASP A 604 -16.73 -14.70 -6.47
N ARG A 605 -15.56 -14.13 -6.80
CA ARG A 605 -14.43 -14.78 -7.53
C ARG A 605 -13.06 -14.45 -6.90
N GLY A 606 -13.05 -14.05 -5.63
CA GLY A 606 -11.87 -13.65 -4.87
C GLY A 606 -11.50 -12.17 -5.04
N PHE A 607 -10.48 -11.74 -4.27
CA PHE A 607 -10.08 -10.33 -4.10
C PHE A 607 -10.04 -9.50 -5.40
N ASN A 608 -9.41 -10.02 -6.46
CA ASN A 608 -9.18 -9.28 -7.70
C ASN A 608 -10.45 -9.02 -8.53
N ALA A 609 -11.47 -9.86 -8.38
CA ALA A 609 -12.62 -9.95 -9.28
C ALA A 609 -13.99 -9.78 -8.60
N THR A 610 -14.00 -9.64 -7.27
CA THR A 610 -15.21 -9.43 -6.45
C THR A 610 -15.91 -8.10 -6.73
N SER A 611 -17.25 -8.13 -6.68
CA SER A 611 -18.08 -6.93 -6.82
C SER A 611 -18.48 -6.29 -5.48
N GLY A 612 -18.12 -6.91 -4.36
CA GLY A 612 -18.37 -6.39 -3.01
C GLY A 612 -17.50 -5.19 -2.63
N PHE A 613 -17.78 -4.61 -1.45
CA PHE A 613 -16.87 -3.68 -0.77
C PHE A 613 -15.81 -4.41 0.06
N ASP A 614 -16.19 -5.51 0.73
CA ASP A 614 -15.26 -6.36 1.47
C ASP A 614 -14.61 -7.37 0.54
N SER A 615 -13.48 -7.00 -0.07
CA SER A 615 -12.75 -7.86 -0.99
C SER A 615 -11.88 -8.93 -0.29
N LEU A 616 -11.69 -8.82 1.03
CA LEU A 616 -10.83 -9.69 1.85
C LEU A 616 -11.62 -10.50 2.89
N GLY A 617 -12.95 -10.45 2.89
CA GLY A 617 -13.79 -11.07 3.92
C GLY A 617 -13.55 -10.56 5.36
N LYS A 618 -12.77 -9.49 5.55
CA LYS A 618 -12.30 -9.01 6.87
C LYS A 618 -13.40 -8.32 7.67
N ASN A 619 -14.49 -7.88 7.04
CA ASN A 619 -15.60 -7.20 7.70
C ASN A 619 -16.66 -8.18 8.25
N LEU A 620 -16.69 -9.44 7.80
CA LEU A 620 -17.68 -10.45 8.26
C LEU A 620 -17.76 -10.59 9.78
N SER A 621 -16.61 -10.63 10.45
CA SER A 621 -16.52 -10.70 11.92
C SER A 621 -17.10 -9.46 12.63
N ILE A 622 -17.10 -8.30 11.98
CA ILE A 622 -17.66 -7.04 12.51
C ILE A 622 -19.16 -6.91 12.19
N VAL A 623 -19.60 -7.38 11.02
CA VAL A 623 -21.02 -7.40 10.64
C VAL A 623 -21.78 -8.42 11.50
N GLY A 624 -21.26 -9.63 11.69
CA GLY A 624 -21.83 -10.61 12.63
C GLY A 624 -21.93 -10.07 14.07
N ALA A 625 -20.97 -9.21 14.47
CA ALA A 625 -20.94 -8.57 15.78
C ALA A 625 -21.97 -7.44 15.97
N SER A 626 -22.37 -6.72 14.90
CA SER A 626 -23.35 -5.62 14.99
C SER A 626 -24.80 -6.13 15.03
N MET A 627 -25.04 -7.35 14.53
CA MET A 627 -26.37 -7.93 14.42
C MET A 627 -26.83 -8.54 15.75
N ALA A 628 -28.05 -8.16 16.14
CA ALA A 628 -28.48 -8.33 17.52
C ALA A 628 -29.05 -9.74 17.80
N SER A 629 -28.39 -10.45 18.72
CA SER A 629 -28.72 -11.79 19.21
C SER A 629 -29.16 -11.77 20.68
N THR A 630 -29.70 -12.87 21.18
CA THR A 630 -30.16 -12.99 22.58
C THR A 630 -29.01 -13.42 23.50
N SER A 631 -28.55 -12.51 24.36
CA SER A 631 -27.48 -12.73 25.33
C SER A 631 -28.03 -12.71 26.78
N PRO A 632 -27.46 -13.48 27.74
CA PRO A 632 -27.89 -13.44 29.14
C PRO A 632 -27.84 -12.03 29.74
N SER A 633 -28.86 -11.67 30.52
CA SER A 633 -29.03 -10.31 31.05
C SER A 633 -28.56 -10.18 32.50
N ASP A 634 -27.90 -9.06 32.81
CA ASP A 634 -27.41 -8.77 34.16
C ASP A 634 -28.36 -7.82 34.94
N THR A 635 -28.76 -8.28 36.13
CA THR A 635 -29.42 -7.56 37.25
C THR A 635 -30.96 -7.34 37.34
N THR A 636 -31.47 -7.77 38.51
CA THR A 636 -32.62 -7.30 39.33
C THR A 636 -34.08 -7.73 39.07
N SER A 637 -34.67 -8.40 40.08
CA SER A 637 -36.10 -8.77 40.23
C SER A 637 -36.77 -8.01 41.39
N PRO A 638 -38.12 -7.97 41.50
CA PRO A 638 -38.87 -8.95 42.33
C PRO A 638 -40.26 -9.33 41.74
N ALA A 639 -41.04 -10.34 42.18
CA ALA A 639 -40.89 -11.46 43.13
C ALA A 639 -42.01 -12.52 42.91
N SER A 640 -41.80 -13.78 43.32
CA SER A 640 -42.75 -14.55 44.17
C SER A 640 -42.26 -15.96 44.59
N THR A 641 -42.69 -16.36 45.77
CA THR A 641 -42.64 -17.65 46.51
C THR A 641 -42.76 -18.96 45.69
N SER A 642 -42.25 -20.14 46.09
CA SER A 642 -41.69 -20.61 47.39
C SER A 642 -40.92 -21.95 47.29
N ARG A 643 -39.95 -22.18 48.20
CA ARG A 643 -39.70 -23.40 49.01
C ARG A 643 -38.33 -23.29 49.69
N ALA A 644 -38.30 -23.13 51.02
CA ALA A 644 -37.07 -22.93 51.79
C ALA A 644 -37.08 -23.79 53.07
N ALA A 645 -35.93 -24.38 53.40
CA ALA A 645 -35.62 -24.91 54.74
C ALA A 645 -34.11 -25.17 54.97
N LEU A 646 -33.37 -25.60 53.94
CA LEU A 646 -32.01 -26.17 54.10
C LEU A 646 -30.84 -25.28 53.65
N ASP A 647 -31.10 -24.07 53.14
CA ASP A 647 -30.09 -23.23 52.46
C ASP A 647 -29.88 -21.83 53.07
N HIS A 648 -30.56 -21.52 54.19
CA HIS A 648 -30.65 -20.15 54.70
C HIS A 648 -29.29 -19.59 55.18
N GLU A 649 -28.49 -20.40 55.87
CA GLU A 649 -27.21 -19.95 56.45
C GLU A 649 -26.12 -19.72 55.38
N ASN A 650 -26.12 -20.54 54.32
CA ASN A 650 -25.20 -20.37 53.19
C ASN A 650 -25.62 -19.19 52.30
N LEU A 651 -26.92 -19.02 52.03
CA LEU A 651 -27.40 -17.81 51.35
C LEU A 651 -27.13 -16.54 52.16
N GLU A 652 -27.20 -16.55 53.49
CA GLU A 652 -26.87 -15.37 54.29
C GLU A 652 -25.38 -15.01 54.19
N LYS A 653 -24.48 -16.00 54.29
CA LYS A 653 -23.03 -15.80 54.11
C LYS A 653 -22.65 -15.39 52.67
N LYS A 654 -23.42 -15.79 51.66
CA LYS A 654 -23.26 -15.33 50.26
C LYS A 654 -23.83 -13.91 50.08
N ARG A 655 -25.09 -13.66 50.46
CA ARG A 655 -25.75 -12.33 50.43
C ARG A 655 -25.03 -11.26 51.25
N ALA A 656 -24.27 -11.63 52.29
CA ALA A 656 -23.41 -10.71 53.04
C ALA A 656 -22.14 -10.34 52.25
N ARG A 657 -21.51 -11.32 51.59
CA ARG A 657 -20.37 -11.09 50.68
C ARG A 657 -20.78 -10.28 49.45
N ASP A 658 -21.90 -10.62 48.81
CA ASP A 658 -22.40 -9.91 47.63
C ASP A 658 -22.76 -8.46 47.96
N ARG A 659 -23.41 -8.20 49.11
CA ARG A 659 -23.66 -6.83 49.59
C ARG A 659 -22.37 -6.06 49.90
N LYS A 660 -21.33 -6.71 50.41
CA LYS A 660 -20.02 -6.08 50.63
C LYS A 660 -19.31 -5.79 49.30
N SER A 661 -19.37 -6.71 48.34
CA SER A 661 -18.79 -6.56 47.00
C SER A 661 -19.49 -5.45 46.21
N GLN A 662 -20.83 -5.47 46.13
CA GLN A 662 -21.61 -4.41 45.48
C GLN A 662 -21.40 -3.04 46.14
N LYS A 663 -21.23 -2.97 47.46
CA LYS A 663 -20.90 -1.72 48.14
C LYS A 663 -19.52 -1.21 47.73
N ALA A 664 -18.48 -2.06 47.76
CA ALA A 664 -17.13 -1.72 47.32
C ALA A 664 -17.03 -1.41 45.82
N MET A 665 -17.91 -1.98 44.99
CA MET A 665 -18.04 -1.64 43.57
C MET A 665 -18.65 -0.25 43.41
N ARG A 666 -19.80 0.03 44.05
CA ARG A 666 -20.45 1.36 44.01
C ARG A 666 -19.57 2.47 44.58
N GLU A 667 -18.77 2.18 45.60
CA GLU A 667 -17.80 3.13 46.18
C GLU A 667 -16.65 3.42 45.19
N ARG A 668 -16.11 2.40 44.49
CA ARG A 668 -15.14 2.61 43.40
C ARG A 668 -15.73 3.36 42.21
N THR A 669 -16.93 3.02 41.75
CA THR A 669 -17.61 3.73 40.65
C THR A 669 -17.87 5.19 41.01
N ARG A 670 -18.24 5.50 42.26
CA ARG A 670 -18.42 6.88 42.75
C ARG A 670 -17.09 7.63 42.81
N TRP A 671 -16.02 7.00 43.28
CA TRP A 671 -14.68 7.59 43.33
C TRP A 671 -14.15 7.89 41.92
N ASN A 672 -14.26 6.94 40.98
CA ASN A 672 -13.91 7.14 39.57
C ASN A 672 -14.71 8.29 38.94
N MET A 673 -16.02 8.39 39.20
CA MET A 673 -16.83 9.53 38.75
C MET A 673 -16.31 10.86 39.28
N GLN A 674 -15.98 10.95 40.58
CA GLN A 674 -15.45 12.18 41.17
C GLN A 674 -14.09 12.58 40.55
N CYS A 675 -13.18 11.63 40.35
CA CYS A 675 -11.90 11.89 39.69
C CYS A 675 -12.09 12.35 38.24
N LEU A 676 -12.97 11.70 37.47
CA LEU A 676 -13.25 12.09 36.08
C LEU A 676 -13.92 13.47 35.99
N THR A 677 -14.88 13.78 36.86
CA THR A 677 -15.48 15.13 36.92
C THR A 677 -14.42 16.20 37.22
N GLN A 678 -13.53 15.94 38.18
CA GLN A 678 -12.46 16.88 38.53
C GLN A 678 -11.42 17.05 37.42
N GLN A 679 -11.13 15.98 36.67
CA GLN A 679 -10.23 16.03 35.52
C GLN A 679 -10.84 16.76 34.31
N VAL A 680 -12.14 16.58 34.05
CA VAL A 680 -12.87 17.38 33.05
C VAL A 680 -12.86 18.86 33.42
N GLU A 681 -13.13 19.20 34.68
CA GLU A 681 -13.14 20.59 35.15
C GLU A 681 -11.77 21.28 35.00
N GLN A 682 -10.67 20.55 35.25
CA GLN A 682 -9.30 21.04 34.99
C GLN A 682 -9.03 21.24 33.48
N LEU A 683 -9.44 20.30 32.63
CA LEU A 683 -9.23 20.39 31.18
C LEU A 683 -10.06 21.52 30.55
N THR A 684 -11.28 21.76 31.03
CA THR A 684 -12.10 22.90 30.58
C THR A 684 -11.42 24.23 30.93
N GLN A 685 -10.90 24.39 32.15
CA GLN A 685 -10.17 25.62 32.54
C GLN A 685 -8.88 25.83 31.73
N ALA A 686 -8.17 24.75 31.39
CA ALA A 686 -6.98 24.82 30.53
C ALA A 686 -7.35 25.28 29.11
N LEU A 687 -8.41 24.71 28.53
CA LEU A 687 -8.90 25.06 27.19
C LEU A 687 -9.39 26.51 27.09
N GLU A 688 -10.09 27.02 28.11
CA GLU A 688 -10.48 28.43 28.20
C GLU A 688 -9.25 29.36 28.27
N THR A 689 -8.21 28.95 29.00
CA THR A 689 -6.96 29.71 29.13
C THR A 689 -6.19 29.79 27.81
N GLU A 690 -6.00 28.66 27.12
CA GLU A 690 -5.41 28.58 25.78
C GLU A 690 -6.18 29.44 24.76
N THR A 691 -7.52 29.30 24.74
CA THR A 691 -8.38 30.07 23.83
C THR A 691 -8.22 31.57 24.04
N ARG A 692 -8.08 32.01 25.30
CA ARG A 692 -7.84 33.42 25.64
C ARG A 692 -6.47 33.91 25.16
N GLN A 693 -5.41 33.12 25.38
CA GLN A 693 -4.05 33.46 24.91
C GLN A 693 -3.98 33.53 23.37
N LYS A 694 -4.67 32.61 22.68
CA LYS A 694 -4.77 32.60 21.21
C LYS A 694 -5.43 33.87 20.67
N ASN A 695 -6.52 34.31 21.30
CA ASN A 695 -7.21 35.54 20.92
C ASN A 695 -6.35 36.79 21.19
N ASP A 696 -5.69 36.86 22.35
CA ASP A 696 -4.73 37.94 22.68
C ASP A 696 -3.57 38.03 21.67
N LEU A 697 -3.06 36.90 21.19
CA LEU A 697 -2.03 36.85 20.14
C LEU A 697 -2.58 37.27 18.78
N TYR A 698 -3.81 36.90 18.45
CA TYR A 698 -4.47 37.27 17.19
C TYR A 698 -4.70 38.79 17.09
N GLU A 699 -5.19 39.43 18.16
CA GLU A 699 -5.36 40.89 18.24
C GLU A 699 -4.02 41.64 18.09
N ARG A 700 -2.96 41.16 18.74
CA ARG A 700 -1.60 41.74 18.58
C ARG A 700 -1.08 41.59 17.16
N TRP A 701 -1.34 40.45 16.52
CA TRP A 701 -0.96 40.22 15.13
C TRP A 701 -1.73 41.14 14.18
N LEU A 702 -3.03 41.37 14.41
CA LEU A 702 -3.84 42.29 13.63
C LEU A 702 -3.28 43.72 13.69
N ALA A 703 -3.00 44.23 14.89
CA ALA A 703 -2.42 45.55 15.10
C ALA A 703 -1.03 45.71 14.44
N LEU A 704 -0.15 44.71 14.58
CA LEU A 704 1.16 44.69 13.91
C LEU A 704 1.05 44.63 12.38
N SER A 705 -0.01 44.02 11.85
CA SER A 705 -0.25 43.96 10.40
C SER A 705 -0.75 45.31 9.86
N GLU A 706 -1.64 46.00 10.57
CA GLU A 706 -2.07 47.35 10.20
C GLU A 706 -0.91 48.35 10.26
N GLU A 707 -0.07 48.29 11.30
CA GLU A 707 1.11 49.15 11.42
C GLU A 707 2.11 48.91 10.27
N ASN A 708 2.36 47.65 9.89
CA ASN A 708 3.20 47.32 8.74
C ASN A 708 2.65 47.87 7.42
N GLU A 709 1.33 47.79 7.20
CA GLU A 709 0.73 48.29 5.98
C GLU A 709 0.77 49.82 5.93
N HIS A 710 0.55 50.49 7.06
CA HIS A 710 0.72 51.95 7.18
C HIS A 710 2.18 52.38 6.91
N LEU A 711 3.17 51.63 7.42
CA LEU A 711 4.59 51.86 7.13
C LEU A 711 4.94 51.63 5.65
N ARG A 712 4.33 50.64 4.99
CA ARG A 712 4.48 50.42 3.54
C ARG A 712 3.91 51.57 2.72
N VAL A 713 2.72 52.06 3.07
CA VAL A 713 2.09 53.23 2.43
C VAL A 713 2.95 54.49 2.64
N GLN A 714 3.47 54.72 3.85
CA GLN A 714 4.39 55.83 4.10
C GLN A 714 5.70 55.72 3.32
N LYS A 715 6.28 54.52 3.22
CA LYS A 715 7.47 54.25 2.40
C LYS A 715 7.22 54.54 0.92
N ALA A 716 6.08 54.10 0.37
CA ALA A 716 5.68 54.40 -1.00
C ALA A 716 5.45 55.91 -1.22
N ALA A 717 4.79 56.60 -0.28
CA ALA A 717 4.55 58.04 -0.35
C ALA A 717 5.83 58.90 -0.17
N LEU A 718 6.85 58.39 0.52
CA LEU A 718 8.18 58.97 0.59
C LEU A 718 8.95 58.74 -0.72
N GLN A 719 8.91 57.52 -1.27
CA GLN A 719 9.52 57.20 -2.57
C GLN A 719 8.91 58.04 -3.71
N LEU A 720 7.60 58.24 -3.72
CA LEU A 720 6.92 59.14 -4.66
C LEU A 720 7.35 60.62 -4.51
N ARG A 721 7.54 61.11 -3.28
CA ARG A 721 8.06 62.47 -3.04
C ARG A 721 9.54 62.63 -3.41
N LEU A 722 10.35 61.57 -3.26
CA LEU A 722 11.74 61.50 -3.72
C LEU A 722 11.87 61.45 -5.25
N LEU A 723 10.79 61.16 -5.98
CA LEU A 723 10.73 61.06 -7.44
C LEU A 723 10.04 62.27 -8.11
N GLY A 724 9.62 63.28 -7.35
CA GLY A 724 8.70 64.32 -7.82
C GLY A 724 9.11 65.75 -7.49
N ASP A 725 10.17 66.26 -8.12
CA ASP A 725 10.44 67.70 -8.22
C ASP A 725 10.70 68.06 -9.70
N GLY A 726 9.66 68.49 -10.41
CA GLY A 726 9.67 68.60 -11.88
C GLY A 726 8.29 68.76 -12.54
N GLN A 727 7.74 69.98 -12.45
CA GLN A 727 6.62 70.61 -13.17
C GLN A 727 5.84 69.84 -14.28
N SER A 728 4.50 69.95 -14.21
CA SER A 728 3.52 69.60 -15.27
C SER A 728 3.16 70.82 -16.15
N PRO A 729 2.27 70.72 -17.17
CA PRO A 729 1.92 69.66 -18.13
C PRO A 729 2.33 70.16 -19.56
N PRO A 730 1.65 69.93 -20.72
CA PRO A 730 0.60 68.97 -21.11
C PRO A 730 0.85 68.21 -22.45
N GLY A 731 -0.02 67.24 -22.76
CA GLY A 731 -0.12 66.55 -24.06
C GLY A 731 -0.80 65.19 -23.91
N ALA A 732 -1.84 64.90 -24.71
CA ALA A 732 -2.68 63.70 -24.52
C ALA A 732 -2.21 62.46 -25.31
N SER A 733 -2.70 61.30 -24.86
CA SER A 733 -2.70 59.94 -25.46
C SER A 733 -1.70 58.92 -24.90
N GLY A 734 -2.20 57.72 -24.57
CA GLY A 734 -1.46 56.59 -24.04
C GLY A 734 -2.29 55.76 -23.04
N LEU A 735 -2.63 54.52 -23.40
CA LEU A 735 -3.09 53.50 -22.45
C LEU A 735 -1.95 53.17 -21.46
N PRO A 736 -2.24 52.73 -20.22
CA PRO A 736 -1.20 52.37 -19.26
C PRO A 736 -0.37 51.21 -19.82
N SER A 737 0.95 51.44 -19.95
CA SER A 737 1.90 50.41 -20.37
C SER A 737 1.96 49.31 -19.31
N ILE A 738 1.60 48.09 -19.70
CA ILE A 738 1.75 46.89 -18.86
C ILE A 738 3.24 46.73 -18.53
N ALA A 739 3.58 46.55 -17.26
CA ALA A 739 4.97 46.38 -16.87
C ALA A 739 5.53 45.06 -17.46
N PRO A 740 6.81 45.01 -17.90
CA PRO A 740 7.34 43.83 -18.62
C PRO A 740 7.19 42.50 -17.87
N TYR A 741 7.22 42.50 -16.54
CA TYR A 741 7.03 41.32 -15.69
C TYR A 741 5.56 40.85 -15.57
N GLN A 742 4.60 41.59 -16.13
CA GLN A 742 3.17 41.25 -16.19
C GLN A 742 2.70 40.86 -17.60
N ALA A 743 3.54 41.05 -18.63
CA ALA A 743 3.23 40.74 -20.01
C ALA A 743 3.54 39.26 -20.31
N ILE A 744 2.50 38.43 -20.36
CA ILE A 744 2.59 36.99 -20.65
C ILE A 744 2.55 36.70 -22.16
N PRO A 745 3.15 35.59 -22.63
CA PRO A 745 3.00 35.13 -24.00
C PRO A 745 1.54 34.91 -24.40
N LEU A 746 1.20 35.21 -25.66
CA LEU A 746 -0.09 34.89 -26.25
C LEU A 746 -0.10 33.42 -26.67
N ASN A 747 -0.38 32.51 -25.74
CA ASN A 747 -0.48 31.10 -26.06
C ASN A 747 -1.82 30.74 -26.73
N THR A 748 -1.76 29.88 -27.76
CA THR A 748 -2.95 29.19 -28.28
C THR A 748 -3.38 28.06 -27.34
N SER A 749 -4.58 27.51 -27.58
CA SER A 749 -5.02 26.24 -26.98
C SER A 749 -3.93 25.16 -27.06
N PRO A 750 -3.84 24.26 -26.06
CA PRO A 750 -2.77 23.26 -25.99
C PRO A 750 -2.59 22.45 -27.27
N THR A 751 -1.36 22.38 -27.77
CA THR A 751 -1.02 21.53 -28.94
C THR A 751 -0.25 20.27 -28.57
N THR A 752 0.07 20.07 -27.29
CA THR A 752 0.79 18.89 -26.77
C THR A 752 0.22 18.48 -25.41
N LEU A 753 0.55 17.26 -24.95
CA LEU A 753 0.23 16.84 -23.58
C LEU A 753 0.93 17.74 -22.54
N SER A 754 2.19 18.13 -22.77
CA SER A 754 2.92 19.02 -21.87
C SER A 754 2.31 20.43 -21.80
N ASP A 755 1.81 20.95 -22.94
CA ASP A 755 1.07 22.22 -23.01
C ASP A 755 -0.23 22.11 -22.21
N SER A 756 -0.92 20.97 -22.32
CA SER A 756 -2.20 20.73 -21.63
C SER A 756 -2.01 20.70 -20.12
N ILE A 757 -0.97 20.02 -19.63
CA ILE A 757 -0.64 19.93 -18.21
C ILE A 757 -0.22 21.31 -17.66
N LEU A 758 0.72 22.00 -18.32
CA LEU A 758 1.25 23.27 -17.83
C LEU A 758 0.20 24.39 -17.87
N GLN A 759 -0.55 24.54 -18.98
CA GLN A 759 -1.59 25.56 -19.07
C GLN A 759 -2.73 25.31 -18.06
N ALA A 760 -3.14 24.06 -17.84
CA ALA A 760 -4.14 23.72 -16.82
C ALA A 760 -3.65 24.01 -15.40
N PHE A 761 -2.38 23.72 -15.10
CA PHE A 761 -1.77 24.03 -13.80
C PHE A 761 -1.70 25.55 -13.53
N ILE A 762 -1.26 26.33 -14.53
CA ILE A 762 -1.26 27.80 -14.44
C ILE A 762 -2.69 28.31 -14.20
N ALA A 763 -3.67 27.83 -14.98
CA ALA A 763 -5.07 28.25 -14.84
C ALA A 763 -5.63 27.93 -13.44
N SER A 764 -5.40 26.72 -12.93
CA SER A 764 -5.84 26.28 -11.60
C SER A 764 -5.24 27.12 -10.47
N LYS A 765 -3.95 27.47 -10.55
CA LYS A 765 -3.31 28.38 -9.59
C LYS A 765 -3.89 29.79 -9.68
N TRP A 766 -4.14 30.33 -10.88
CA TRP A 766 -4.76 31.64 -11.04
C TRP A 766 -6.23 31.70 -10.59
N GLU A 767 -7.00 30.63 -10.75
CA GLU A 767 -8.36 30.49 -10.18
C GLU A 767 -8.32 30.44 -8.65
N SER A 768 -7.33 29.74 -8.08
CA SER A 768 -7.08 29.72 -6.64
C SER A 768 -6.70 31.12 -6.11
N TYR A 769 -5.92 31.90 -6.85
CA TYR A 769 -5.55 33.27 -6.50
C TYR A 769 -6.72 34.26 -6.58
N THR A 770 -7.66 34.10 -7.51
CA THR A 770 -8.83 35.01 -7.62
C THR A 770 -9.91 34.72 -6.57
N PHE A 771 -10.00 33.50 -6.03
CA PHE A 771 -10.91 33.17 -4.93
C PHE A 771 -10.40 33.58 -3.54
N GLN A 772 -9.08 33.74 -3.34
CA GLN A 772 -8.51 34.15 -2.06
C GLN A 772 -8.61 35.66 -1.83
N THR A 773 -9.55 36.09 -0.98
CA THR A 773 -9.77 37.50 -0.63
C THR A 773 -8.73 38.10 0.35
N ALA A 774 -7.65 37.36 0.64
CA ALA A 774 -6.54 37.80 1.49
C ALA A 774 -5.22 37.46 0.79
N GLY A 775 -4.45 38.48 0.39
CA GLY A 775 -3.30 38.38 -0.51
C GLY A 775 -2.06 37.69 0.07
N ARG A 776 -2.16 36.40 0.40
CA ARG A 776 -1.00 35.50 0.51
C ARG A 776 -0.69 34.93 -0.87
N ILE A 777 0.32 35.50 -1.51
CA ILE A 777 1.07 34.80 -2.56
C ILE A 777 1.70 33.56 -1.88
N GLU A 778 1.50 32.36 -2.42
CA GLU A 778 2.17 31.16 -1.92
C GLU A 778 3.69 31.37 -1.98
N SER A 779 4.40 31.02 -0.90
CA SER A 779 5.85 31.20 -0.82
C SER A 779 6.57 30.12 -1.63
N TYR A 780 6.67 30.28 -2.96
CA TYR A 780 7.43 29.36 -3.80
C TYR A 780 8.92 29.36 -3.42
N PRO A 781 9.57 28.19 -3.38
CA PRO A 781 11.00 28.08 -3.10
C PRO A 781 11.84 28.84 -4.15
N ASP A 782 12.97 29.40 -3.73
CA ASP A 782 13.83 30.18 -4.62
C ASP A 782 14.59 29.33 -5.64
N THR A 783 14.90 28.09 -5.28
CA THR A 783 15.52 27.07 -6.15
C THR A 783 14.55 25.90 -6.39
N PRO A 784 14.49 25.34 -7.61
CA PRO A 784 13.70 24.14 -7.88
C PRO A 784 14.31 22.89 -7.22
N ASP A 785 13.46 22.00 -6.71
CA ASP A 785 13.87 20.73 -6.09
C ASP A 785 13.92 19.61 -7.16
N LEU A 786 15.12 19.13 -7.44
CA LEU A 786 15.38 18.11 -8.45
C LEU A 786 15.03 16.69 -7.97
N SER A 787 14.61 16.50 -6.72
CA SER A 787 14.15 15.19 -6.20
C SER A 787 13.04 14.59 -7.06
N ALA A 788 12.22 15.44 -7.69
CA ALA A 788 11.20 15.05 -8.64
C ALA A 788 11.71 14.57 -10.01
N LEU A 789 13.00 14.65 -10.33
CA LEU A 789 13.57 13.95 -11.50
C LEU A 789 13.75 12.46 -11.19
N PHE A 790 14.26 12.14 -10.00
CA PHE A 790 14.73 10.80 -9.62
C PHE A 790 13.61 9.91 -9.06
N ASN A 791 12.65 10.47 -8.33
CA ASN A 791 11.58 9.71 -7.68
C ASN A 791 10.23 9.92 -8.38
N ALA A 792 9.65 8.83 -8.91
CA ALA A 792 8.30 8.83 -9.51
C ALA A 792 7.19 9.19 -8.51
N HIS A 793 7.45 8.96 -7.23
CA HIS A 793 6.68 9.48 -6.11
C HIS A 793 7.64 10.25 -5.19
N PRO A 794 7.84 11.56 -5.42
CA PRO A 794 8.67 12.36 -4.54
C PRO A 794 8.09 12.35 -3.11
N ASN A 795 8.92 12.59 -2.10
CA ASN A 795 8.44 12.77 -0.73
C ASN A 795 7.34 13.83 -0.68
N ARG A 796 6.41 13.72 0.30
CA ARG A 796 5.27 14.65 0.55
C ARG A 796 5.61 16.14 0.67
N ASN A 797 6.87 16.53 0.56
CA ASN A 797 7.42 17.86 0.80
C ASN A 797 8.04 18.53 -0.44
N VAL A 798 8.02 17.89 -1.62
CA VAL A 798 8.47 18.52 -2.88
C VAL A 798 7.39 19.46 -3.40
N ASP A 799 7.78 20.63 -3.91
CA ASP A 799 6.82 21.61 -4.41
C ASP A 799 6.13 21.16 -5.72
N GLU A 800 4.88 21.59 -5.90
CA GLU A 800 4.04 21.17 -7.03
C GLU A 800 4.63 21.52 -8.40
N THR A 801 5.38 22.64 -8.51
CA THR A 801 6.09 23.03 -9.73
C THR A 801 7.13 21.98 -10.09
N SER A 802 7.99 21.64 -9.13
CA SER A 802 9.07 20.68 -9.34
C SER A 802 8.53 19.28 -9.60
N SER A 803 7.43 18.87 -8.94
CA SER A 803 6.76 17.59 -9.19
C SER A 803 6.25 17.48 -10.62
N ILE A 804 5.46 18.47 -11.09
CA ILE A 804 4.87 18.45 -12.44
C ILE A 804 5.96 18.51 -13.51
N VAL A 805 6.99 19.34 -13.32
CA VAL A 805 8.13 19.42 -14.26
C VAL A 805 8.91 18.10 -14.28
N GLY A 806 9.10 17.45 -13.14
CA GLY A 806 9.72 16.13 -13.04
C GLY A 806 8.94 15.03 -13.77
N ASP A 807 7.62 14.99 -13.61
CA ASP A 807 6.74 14.07 -14.34
C ASP A 807 6.78 14.27 -15.85
N ILE A 808 6.74 15.54 -16.31
CA ILE A 808 6.85 15.86 -17.73
C ILE A 808 8.20 15.38 -18.29
N ILE A 809 9.33 15.66 -17.62
CA ILE A 809 10.66 15.28 -18.11
C ILE A 809 10.81 13.76 -18.19
N ARG A 810 10.30 13.00 -17.20
CA ARG A 810 10.28 11.52 -17.24
C ARG A 810 9.51 10.93 -18.43
N SER A 811 8.55 11.67 -18.98
CA SER A 811 7.78 11.20 -20.14
C SER A 811 8.57 11.23 -21.46
N TYR A 812 9.64 12.04 -21.55
CA TYR A 812 10.50 12.20 -22.73
C TYR A 812 11.81 11.40 -22.57
N LYS A 813 11.81 10.16 -23.05
CA LYS A 813 12.96 9.23 -22.93
C LYS A 813 14.19 9.66 -23.74
N GLU A 814 14.01 10.58 -24.67
CA GLU A 814 15.05 11.19 -25.50
C GLU A 814 15.94 12.17 -24.70
N ILE A 815 15.47 12.62 -23.52
CA ILE A 815 16.23 13.44 -22.57
C ILE A 815 17.03 12.49 -21.67
N ASP A 816 18.04 11.86 -22.28
CA ASP A 816 18.72 10.66 -21.80
C ASP A 816 19.88 10.87 -20.82
N THR A 817 20.37 12.10 -20.64
CA THR A 817 21.48 12.42 -19.72
C THR A 817 21.07 13.37 -18.60
N LEU A 818 21.64 13.17 -17.40
CA LEU A 818 21.36 14.00 -16.24
C LEU A 818 21.59 15.51 -16.48
N PRO A 819 22.67 15.96 -17.15
CA PRO A 819 22.82 17.37 -17.56
C PRO A 819 21.62 17.88 -18.39
N LYS A 820 21.16 17.14 -19.41
CA LYS A 820 19.98 17.52 -20.21
C LYS A 820 18.71 17.60 -19.36
N GLN A 821 18.49 16.64 -18.47
CA GLN A 821 17.31 16.59 -17.59
C GLN A 821 17.27 17.80 -16.65
N VAL A 822 18.39 18.13 -16.00
CA VAL A 822 18.49 19.30 -15.11
C VAL A 822 18.35 20.61 -15.89
N ALA A 823 18.91 20.69 -17.11
CA ALA A 823 18.76 21.86 -17.99
C ALA A 823 17.31 22.14 -18.38
N VAL A 824 16.54 21.10 -18.72
CA VAL A 824 15.11 21.23 -19.05
C VAL A 824 14.28 21.54 -17.80
N HIS A 825 14.60 20.93 -16.65
CA HIS A 825 13.93 21.23 -15.37
C HIS A 825 14.12 22.69 -14.97
N TYR A 826 15.34 23.22 -15.12
CA TYR A 826 15.66 24.62 -14.89
C TYR A 826 14.82 25.57 -15.77
N ILE A 827 14.75 25.33 -17.09
CA ILE A 827 13.96 26.17 -17.99
C ILE A 827 12.47 26.14 -17.62
N MET A 828 11.90 24.95 -17.47
CA MET A 828 10.47 24.79 -17.18
C MET A 828 10.09 25.40 -15.83
N SER A 829 10.84 25.09 -14.77
CA SER A 829 10.55 25.58 -13.42
C SER A 829 10.68 27.11 -13.32
N THR A 830 11.71 27.70 -13.93
CA THR A 830 11.94 29.16 -13.85
C THR A 830 10.91 29.95 -14.66
N LEU A 831 10.51 29.45 -15.84
CA LEU A 831 9.45 30.05 -16.65
C LEU A 831 8.10 29.96 -15.93
N LEU A 832 7.73 28.75 -15.46
CA LEU A 832 6.44 28.50 -14.80
C LEU A 832 6.29 29.32 -13.51
N LYS A 833 7.36 29.45 -12.71
CA LYS A 833 7.38 30.30 -11.51
C LYS A 833 7.05 31.76 -11.83
N TRP A 834 7.54 32.30 -12.95
CA TRP A 834 7.17 33.66 -13.38
C TRP A 834 5.74 33.76 -13.93
N GLU A 835 5.28 32.80 -14.74
CA GLU A 835 3.93 32.83 -15.32
C GLU A 835 2.82 32.72 -14.25
N MET A 836 3.10 32.00 -13.16
CA MET A 836 2.27 31.93 -11.96
C MET A 836 2.34 33.22 -11.11
N LEU A 837 3.54 33.73 -10.81
CA LEU A 837 3.69 34.83 -9.85
C LEU A 837 3.53 36.24 -10.44
N ARG A 838 3.97 36.44 -11.70
CA ARG A 838 3.97 37.72 -12.42
C ARG A 838 4.51 38.90 -11.60
N THR A 839 5.48 38.63 -10.73
CA THR A 839 6.17 39.65 -9.93
C THR A 839 7.49 40.05 -10.59
N LYS A 840 7.96 41.27 -10.28
CA LYS A 840 9.29 41.74 -10.70
C LYS A 840 10.41 40.78 -10.25
N SER A 841 10.35 40.27 -9.02
CA SER A 841 11.36 39.35 -8.47
C SER A 841 11.42 38.04 -9.27
N SER A 842 10.28 37.40 -9.55
CA SER A 842 10.23 36.18 -10.37
C SER A 842 10.74 36.40 -11.81
N TYR A 843 10.53 37.60 -12.36
CA TYR A 843 11.01 37.95 -13.70
C TYR A 843 12.52 38.23 -13.77
N GLU A 844 13.09 38.80 -12.70
CA GLU A 844 14.53 39.08 -12.58
C GLU A 844 15.37 37.81 -12.40
N VAL A 845 14.82 36.74 -11.79
CA VAL A 845 15.49 35.44 -11.65
C VAL A 845 15.65 34.71 -13.01
N MET A 846 14.69 34.85 -13.92
CA MET A 846 14.79 34.30 -15.28
C MET A 846 16.00 34.91 -16.03
N PRO A 847 16.79 34.09 -16.75
CA PRO A 847 17.79 34.60 -17.69
C PRO A 847 17.18 35.51 -18.75
N ASP A 848 17.92 36.53 -19.17
CA ASP A 848 17.47 37.50 -20.18
C ASP A 848 17.00 36.85 -21.49
N TRP A 849 17.58 35.69 -21.84
CA TRP A 849 17.21 34.93 -23.04
C TRP A 849 15.93 34.10 -22.91
N LEU A 850 15.48 33.78 -21.68
CA LEU A 850 14.26 33.01 -21.45
C LEU A 850 13.01 33.90 -21.41
N ARG A 851 13.18 35.17 -21.03
CA ARG A 851 12.11 36.20 -21.02
C ARG A 851 11.41 36.32 -22.38
N PRO A 852 10.13 36.70 -22.45
CA PRO A 852 9.41 36.83 -23.72
C PRO A 852 10.04 37.87 -24.65
N VAL A 853 10.16 37.54 -25.95
CA VAL A 853 10.43 38.51 -27.02
C VAL A 853 9.14 39.17 -27.52
N PRO A 854 9.18 40.37 -28.13
CA PRO A 854 7.97 41.12 -28.51
C PRO A 854 6.94 40.31 -29.31
N ILE A 855 7.39 39.49 -30.27
CA ILE A 855 6.49 38.66 -31.10
C ILE A 855 5.69 37.63 -30.28
N GLN A 856 6.20 37.14 -29.15
CA GLN A 856 5.45 36.26 -28.23
C GLN A 856 4.29 37.00 -27.55
N LEU A 857 4.37 38.33 -27.42
CA LEU A 857 3.34 39.19 -26.82
C LEU A 857 2.34 39.73 -27.86
N GLU A 858 2.66 39.63 -29.15
CA GLU A 858 1.88 40.20 -30.25
C GLU A 858 1.17 39.14 -31.12
N LYS A 859 1.70 37.92 -31.21
CA LYS A 859 1.22 36.88 -32.13
C LYS A 859 0.89 35.57 -31.38
N PRO A 860 -0.36 35.07 -31.47
CA PRO A 860 -0.74 33.79 -30.85
C PRO A 860 0.07 32.60 -31.37
N HIS A 861 0.63 31.79 -30.46
CA HIS A 861 1.49 30.65 -30.80
C HIS A 861 1.43 29.50 -29.76
N PRO A 862 1.89 28.28 -30.09
CA PRO A 862 1.90 27.15 -29.14
C PRO A 862 2.88 27.33 -27.98
N SER A 863 2.49 26.93 -26.77
CA SER A 863 3.29 27.15 -25.54
C SER A 863 4.54 26.28 -25.39
N TRP A 864 4.75 25.29 -26.27
CA TRP A 864 6.03 24.58 -26.34
C TRP A 864 7.15 25.45 -26.89
N VAL A 865 6.83 26.50 -27.67
CA VAL A 865 7.82 27.42 -28.24
C VAL A 865 8.46 28.27 -27.14
N ASP A 866 7.71 28.71 -26.12
CA ASP A 866 8.23 29.54 -25.02
C ASP A 866 9.43 28.92 -24.29
N ARG A 867 9.45 27.58 -24.23
CA ARG A 867 10.46 26.75 -23.55
C ARG A 867 11.73 26.53 -24.38
N ILE A 868 11.83 27.06 -25.60
CA ILE A 868 13.03 26.95 -26.44
C ILE A 868 14.08 28.01 -26.03
N PRO A 869 15.35 27.64 -25.73
CA PRO A 869 16.32 28.56 -25.13
C PRO A 869 16.66 29.82 -25.96
N TRP A 870 16.62 29.75 -27.29
CA TRP A 870 17.16 30.81 -28.15
C TRP A 870 16.08 31.82 -28.58
N PRO A 871 16.16 33.12 -28.20
CA PRO A 871 15.15 34.13 -28.52
C PRO A 871 14.80 34.26 -30.02
N LYS A 872 15.81 34.27 -30.89
CA LYS A 872 15.60 34.34 -32.35
C LYS A 872 14.95 33.08 -32.91
N LEU A 873 15.21 31.92 -32.32
CA LEU A 873 14.58 30.67 -32.75
C LEU A 873 13.10 30.63 -32.35
N ARG A 874 12.75 31.13 -31.14
CA ARG A 874 11.35 31.34 -30.75
C ARG A 874 10.63 32.26 -31.73
N ALA A 875 11.23 33.40 -32.08
CA ALA A 875 10.68 34.29 -33.10
C ALA A 875 10.50 33.61 -34.47
N TYR A 876 11.53 32.88 -34.94
CA TYR A 876 11.46 32.14 -36.21
C TYR A 876 10.34 31.08 -36.21
N LEU A 877 10.20 30.28 -35.15
CA LEU A 877 9.15 29.27 -35.02
C LEU A 877 7.74 29.89 -34.99
N ILE A 878 7.59 31.09 -34.43
CA ILE A 878 6.33 31.83 -34.42
C ILE A 878 6.00 32.38 -35.83
N ASP A 879 7.00 32.70 -36.64
CA ASP A 879 6.82 33.10 -38.05
C ASP A 879 6.67 31.94 -39.04
N HIS A 880 7.06 30.72 -38.65
CA HIS A 880 6.96 29.49 -39.46
C HIS A 880 6.02 28.45 -38.81
N PRO A 881 4.70 28.74 -38.67
CA PRO A 881 3.73 27.89 -37.96
C PRO A 881 3.44 26.56 -38.64
N GLU A 882 3.95 26.32 -39.85
CA GLU A 882 4.00 25.02 -40.51
C GLU A 882 4.88 24.01 -39.77
N VAL A 883 5.89 24.46 -39.00
CA VAL A 883 6.73 23.60 -38.16
C VAL A 883 5.91 23.09 -36.97
N LYS A 884 5.46 21.84 -37.03
CA LYS A 884 4.68 21.20 -35.96
C LYS A 884 5.56 20.63 -34.87
N PHE A 885 4.99 20.48 -33.67
CA PHE A 885 5.69 19.95 -32.51
C PHE A 885 6.31 18.58 -32.80
N ASP A 886 5.56 17.64 -33.37
CA ASP A 886 6.05 16.27 -33.62
C ASP A 886 7.26 16.24 -34.57
N ASP A 887 7.26 17.12 -35.58
CA ASP A 887 8.35 17.28 -36.53
C ASP A 887 9.61 17.89 -35.91
N PHE A 888 9.43 18.82 -34.98
CA PHE A 888 10.50 19.52 -34.27
C PHE A 888 11.06 18.66 -33.12
N ALA A 889 10.19 18.15 -32.26
CA ALA A 889 10.51 17.49 -31.00
C ALA A 889 11.35 16.22 -31.19
N ALA A 890 11.02 15.36 -32.14
CA ALA A 890 11.79 14.13 -32.41
C ALA A 890 13.24 14.43 -32.85
N ALA A 891 13.44 15.49 -33.63
CA ALA A 891 14.77 15.93 -34.05
C ALA A 891 15.50 16.71 -32.94
N TYR A 892 14.78 17.55 -32.19
CA TYR A 892 15.36 18.44 -31.18
C TYR A 892 15.77 17.71 -29.91
N SER A 893 14.87 16.93 -29.31
CA SER A 893 15.08 16.23 -28.03
C SER A 893 16.30 15.30 -28.05
N THR A 894 16.51 14.60 -29.17
CA THR A 894 17.66 13.70 -29.39
C THR A 894 18.97 14.43 -29.73
N SER A 895 18.90 15.68 -30.18
CA SER A 895 20.04 16.42 -30.73
C SER A 895 20.54 17.59 -29.88
N PHE A 896 19.75 18.12 -28.95
CA PHE A 896 20.21 19.20 -28.07
C PHE A 896 21.20 18.68 -27.03
N ASN A 897 22.17 19.51 -26.65
CA ASN A 897 23.18 19.17 -25.65
C ASN A 897 23.63 20.41 -24.85
N ILE A 898 24.20 20.17 -23.68
CA ILE A 898 24.87 21.17 -22.84
C ILE A 898 26.36 20.82 -22.80
N LYS A 899 27.25 21.79 -23.07
CA LYS A 899 28.72 21.63 -23.08
C LYS A 899 29.34 21.50 -21.69
N TRP A 900 28.98 20.44 -20.98
CA TRP A 900 29.48 20.14 -19.65
C TRP A 900 30.67 19.18 -19.71
N ASP A 901 31.89 19.72 -19.71
CA ASP A 901 33.15 18.96 -19.78
C ASP A 901 33.58 18.31 -18.44
N TYR A 902 32.68 18.30 -17.44
CA TYR A 902 32.91 17.73 -16.11
C TYR A 902 32.03 16.49 -15.87
N ASP A 903 32.20 15.83 -14.72
CA ASP A 903 31.37 14.68 -14.35
C ASP A 903 29.86 15.03 -14.44
N PRO A 904 29.03 14.22 -15.14
CA PRO A 904 27.60 14.45 -15.26
C PRO A 904 26.85 14.53 -13.93
N ASN A 905 27.37 13.97 -12.84
CA ASN A 905 26.78 14.05 -11.50
C ASN A 905 27.06 15.39 -10.81
N HIS A 906 28.08 16.15 -11.25
CA HIS A 906 28.38 17.47 -10.69
C HIS A 906 27.37 18.55 -11.10
N VAL A 907 26.30 18.22 -11.82
CA VAL A 907 25.21 19.15 -12.15
C VAL A 907 24.20 19.35 -11.02
N ILE A 908 24.23 18.47 -10.00
CA ILE A 908 23.38 18.53 -8.80
C ILE A 908 24.23 18.66 -7.53
N ILE A 909 23.62 19.15 -6.45
CA ILE A 909 24.16 19.09 -5.08
C ILE A 909 23.07 18.48 -4.19
N THR A 910 23.45 17.49 -3.37
CA THR A 910 22.58 16.97 -2.31
C THR A 910 22.95 17.67 -1.00
N ARG A 911 22.01 18.38 -0.40
CA ARG A 911 22.13 18.86 0.99
C ARG A 911 21.55 17.81 1.93
N THR A 912 22.28 17.53 3.00
CA THR A 912 21.89 16.59 4.06
C THR A 912 21.98 17.31 5.40
N ASP A 913 20.93 18.06 5.71
CA ASP A 913 20.65 18.49 7.08
C ASP A 913 19.82 17.38 7.75
N ASP A 914 19.95 17.19 9.07
CA ASP A 914 19.66 15.92 9.80
C ASP A 914 18.22 15.31 9.69
N GLU A 915 17.29 15.94 8.97
CA GLU A 915 15.96 15.38 8.65
C GLU A 915 15.54 15.50 7.17
N ARG A 916 16.39 16.05 6.27
CA ARG A 916 16.03 16.31 4.86
C ARG A 916 17.22 16.11 3.90
N ALA A 917 17.00 15.27 2.89
CA ALA A 917 17.82 15.24 1.69
C ALA A 917 17.15 16.09 0.59
N GLU A 918 17.66 17.29 0.34
CA GLU A 918 17.21 18.18 -0.74
C GLU A 918 18.21 18.10 -1.90
N ILE A 919 17.73 17.89 -3.13
CA ILE A 919 18.58 17.83 -4.33
C ILE A 919 18.39 19.13 -5.11
N SER A 920 19.36 20.03 -5.05
CA SER A 920 19.35 21.30 -5.80
C SER A 920 20.23 21.22 -7.04
N ILE A 921 20.03 22.16 -7.98
CA ILE A 921 21.00 22.40 -9.06
C ILE A 921 22.34 22.81 -8.42
N ASN A 922 23.47 22.36 -8.96
CA ASN A 922 24.78 22.89 -8.56
C ASN A 922 24.90 24.34 -9.06
N PRO A 923 25.19 25.35 -8.22
CA PRO A 923 25.32 26.74 -8.65
C PRO A 923 26.34 26.97 -9.77
N ILE A 924 27.40 26.15 -9.85
CA ILE A 924 28.37 26.19 -10.96
C ILE A 924 27.72 25.75 -12.28
N TYR A 925 26.85 24.73 -12.21
CA TYR A 925 26.08 24.27 -13.36
C TYR A 925 24.96 25.24 -13.72
N GLU A 926 24.30 25.88 -12.74
CA GLU A 926 23.29 26.89 -13.01
C GLU A 926 23.88 28.10 -13.77
N GLU A 927 25.02 28.63 -13.31
CA GLU A 927 25.74 29.70 -14.01
C GLU A 927 26.20 29.25 -15.42
N HIS A 928 26.57 27.99 -15.59
CA HIS A 928 26.87 27.41 -16.89
C HIS A 928 25.62 27.32 -17.80
N LEU A 929 24.45 26.92 -17.27
CA LEU A 929 23.17 26.90 -17.99
C LEU A 929 22.70 28.31 -18.40
N ARG A 930 22.96 29.32 -17.57
CA ARG A 930 22.62 30.73 -17.83
C ARG A 930 23.33 31.30 -19.07
N GLN A 931 24.37 30.64 -19.58
CA GLN A 931 25.14 31.10 -20.74
C GLN A 931 24.77 30.34 -22.03
N LEU A 932 24.02 30.97 -22.95
CA LEU A 932 23.53 30.34 -24.20
C LEU A 932 24.62 29.70 -25.09
N LYS A 933 25.88 30.15 -25.01
CA LYS A 933 27.01 29.56 -25.76
C LYS A 933 27.29 28.08 -25.41
N ASN A 934 26.80 27.64 -24.24
CA ASN A 934 26.93 26.28 -23.74
C ASN A 934 25.80 25.36 -24.23
N TRP A 935 24.71 25.92 -24.77
CA TRP A 935 23.63 25.17 -25.38
C TRP A 935 23.95 24.92 -26.86
N THR A 936 23.91 23.66 -27.30
CA THR A 936 24.09 23.29 -28.70
C THR A 936 22.98 22.37 -29.19
N VAL A 937 22.88 22.26 -30.51
CA VAL A 937 22.21 21.15 -31.21
C VAL A 937 23.22 20.47 -32.12
N GLU A 938 23.07 19.17 -32.33
CA GLU A 938 23.99 18.33 -33.11
C GLU A 938 23.21 17.37 -34.04
N GLY A 939 23.88 16.35 -34.59
CA GLY A 939 23.23 15.16 -35.14
C GLY A 939 22.10 15.39 -36.16
N VAL A 940 20.89 14.96 -35.79
CA VAL A 940 19.71 14.89 -36.69
C VAL A 940 19.13 16.29 -36.93
N PHE A 941 19.03 17.11 -35.89
CA PHE A 941 18.45 18.45 -35.98
C PHE A 941 19.19 19.31 -37.01
N ARG A 942 20.53 19.31 -36.98
CA ARG A 942 21.35 20.07 -37.93
C ARG A 942 21.13 19.71 -39.40
N ARG A 943 20.77 18.45 -39.69
CA ARG A 943 20.49 17.98 -41.05
C ARG A 943 19.04 18.23 -41.49
N LYS A 944 18.10 18.36 -40.56
CA LYS A 944 16.68 18.59 -40.84
C LYS A 944 16.32 20.08 -40.90
N PHE A 945 17.00 20.92 -40.11
CA PHE A 945 16.69 22.35 -39.95
C PHE A 945 17.96 23.21 -40.05
N GLU A 946 18.44 23.40 -41.28
CA GLU A 946 19.68 24.16 -41.57
C GLU A 946 19.56 25.64 -41.15
N GLU A 947 18.49 26.34 -41.54
CA GLU A 947 18.25 27.74 -41.16
C GLU A 947 18.14 27.94 -39.63
N MET A 948 17.46 27.04 -38.93
CA MET A 948 17.39 27.07 -37.45
C MET A 948 18.77 26.84 -36.81
N THR A 949 19.63 26.06 -37.46
CA THR A 949 20.98 25.78 -36.99
C THR A 949 21.87 27.02 -37.11
N GLU A 950 21.78 27.78 -38.20
CA GLU A 950 22.48 29.07 -38.33
C GLU A 950 22.04 30.07 -37.24
N ILE A 951 20.74 30.11 -36.93
CA ILE A 951 20.20 30.94 -35.85
C ILE A 951 20.81 30.56 -34.49
N ILE A 952 20.89 29.25 -34.18
CA ILE A 952 21.50 28.73 -32.94
C ILE A 952 23.00 29.05 -32.89
N ASP A 953 23.74 28.78 -33.96
CA ASP A 953 25.19 29.02 -34.03
C ASP A 953 25.56 30.51 -33.95
N SER A 954 24.63 31.41 -34.28
CA SER A 954 24.81 32.85 -34.05
C SER A 954 25.03 33.21 -32.57
N TYR A 955 24.55 32.38 -31.63
CA TYR A 955 24.75 32.57 -30.18
C TYR A 955 26.07 31.97 -29.67
N ALA A 956 26.66 31.01 -30.37
CA ALA A 956 27.97 30.45 -30.00
C ALA A 956 29.12 31.45 -30.18
N ASN A 957 28.95 32.46 -31.05
CA ASN A 957 29.95 33.46 -31.40
C ASN A 957 29.77 34.83 -30.69
N TYR A 958 28.82 34.95 -29.76
CA TYR A 958 28.27 36.24 -29.33
C TYR A 958 29.16 37.10 -28.40
N GLU A 959 30.30 36.57 -27.92
CA GLU A 959 31.18 37.27 -26.98
C GLU A 959 32.11 38.34 -27.61
N ARG A 960 32.04 38.57 -28.93
CA ARG A 960 32.84 39.63 -29.60
C ARG A 960 32.13 40.95 -29.87
N THR A 961 30.80 41.04 -29.68
CA THR A 961 30.04 42.28 -29.86
C THR A 961 28.97 42.39 -28.77
N GLY A 962 29.32 43.00 -27.64
CA GLY A 962 28.38 43.22 -26.55
C GLY A 962 27.22 44.14 -26.95
N PHE A 963 26.06 43.94 -26.32
CA PHE A 963 24.98 44.93 -26.35
C PHE A 963 25.44 46.23 -25.68
N PRO A 964 25.10 47.42 -26.21
CA PRO A 964 25.43 48.68 -25.58
C PRO A 964 24.59 48.86 -24.31
N GLY A 965 25.22 48.81 -23.15
CA GLY A 965 24.54 48.93 -21.87
C GLY A 965 24.25 50.37 -21.46
N HIS A 966 23.15 50.56 -20.72
CA HIS A 966 22.99 51.70 -19.82
C HIS A 966 22.27 51.29 -18.53
N MET A 967 23.07 51.15 -17.46
CA MET A 967 22.67 51.05 -16.03
C MET A 967 21.84 49.81 -15.64
N LEU A 968 22.17 49.04 -14.60
CA LEU A 968 22.89 49.36 -13.36
C LEU A 968 23.91 48.25 -12.98
N ASN A 969 25.00 48.63 -12.30
CA ASN A 969 25.91 47.67 -11.66
C ASN A 969 25.19 46.91 -10.53
N PRO A 970 25.30 45.56 -10.44
CA PRO A 970 25.03 44.85 -9.21
C PRO A 970 26.16 45.11 -8.20
N ALA A 971 25.80 45.44 -6.96
CA ALA A 971 26.75 45.55 -5.86
C ALA A 971 27.23 44.15 -5.41
N PRO A 972 28.48 43.99 -4.94
CA PRO A 972 28.96 42.70 -4.47
C PRO A 972 28.33 42.34 -3.11
N LEU A 973 27.67 41.18 -3.05
CA LEU A 973 27.20 40.55 -1.82
C LEU A 973 28.11 39.36 -1.43
N PRO A 974 28.09 38.93 -0.16
CA PRO A 974 29.33 38.73 0.57
C PRO A 974 29.98 37.36 0.41
N ARG A 975 31.30 37.33 0.60
CA ARG A 975 32.07 36.09 0.79
C ARG A 975 31.57 35.39 2.05
N TYR A 976 30.99 34.20 1.91
CA TYR A 976 30.96 33.24 3.00
C TYR A 976 32.32 32.56 3.10
N SER A 977 32.86 32.54 4.31
CA SER A 977 34.08 31.79 4.66
C SER A 977 33.80 30.29 4.64
N ILE A 978 34.87 29.52 4.40
CA ILE A 978 34.91 28.05 4.51
C ILE A 978 34.55 27.62 5.94
#